data_AF-A0A0G4MGL4-F1
#
_entry.id   AF-A0A0G4MGL4-F1
#
_cell.length_a   1.000
_cell.length_b   1.000
_cell.length_c   1.000
_cell.angle_alpha   90.00
_cell.angle_beta   90.00
_cell.angle_gamma   90.00
#
_symmetry.space_group_name_H-M   'P 1'
#
loop_
_entity.id
_entity.type
_entity.pdbx_description
1 polymer ?
#
loop_
_entity_poly.entity_id
_entity_poly.type
_entity_poly.pdbx_seq_one_letter_code
_entity_poly.pdbx_strand_id
1 'polypeptide(L)'
;MNTRQLRLIPRCFTSYPQKAPSVSFSAQTRFQARTFSSCSPSKRPAVGDFVFPEPPKSHHSDLETFLSYAERNSLNTSSTVYVGTHYEYTVASTLAKYGVQARRVGGASDYGIDLLGIWRIPELREKQRSQPLRVILQCKAGSQRAGPALIRELEGSFAGAPVGWRGSKVLAFLVSERTATKGVRESLGRSQWPMGFISCTKDGAVQQMLWNRRAEEEGLEGIGVGMRYTGGESNDPEVVLTFNRQAMASSTARRRAVRIAGCSGGFTDRSRAIKDLAADPEVDAVIGDWLSEMTMTVHGSGKIRNLQATEAGSKAQLSLEDRMKTAMYAETFLECFEPAIVTLAAKGTKLAVNAGASDTELLAEAVQHMVTEAGFALNVAWVEGDDVTGQVNRLIKEGEQFESLMHGKRLEEWGMEPICAQAYLGGLGIARALSEGADIVICGRVADAAPVIGVSAWWHGWRDDQFDCLAGALVAGHLIECSAYVTGGYYSGFKDLMKDGRHVNMGFPIAEVEWNGECVIAKEKNTGGCVNVGTVLSQLEYEIQGPLYYNCDVVADVSNVQMTQVEADRVRVTGIRGRPPPPTTKVGITAPAGFQAEWHIYLCGLDMEEKCKITEDQIRHAIGDNISKFTTLKFHQNGTSPLDPASLDLSIVDFRIFAQSPDPEVMRPDIPNGFNRWVLEVFLQSAPGASLSNDLRQVVPKPYYEYWVALLPQRELNHRVHCLWPAAAARTIAMSAPETTETYPRQQASYETPSPLDLASFGPTVRAPLGSIVLARSGDKASDCNVGFFVRHANQWDWLRSFLTVDRIKALLGPSEYKGKPIDRFELPNVYAVHFLLHDHLDRGYNACSNYDTLGKLTGEYLRAKVVDLPAAFLEQGLV
;
A
#
# COMPACT_ATOMS: atom_id res chain seq x y z
N MET A 1 8.42 -15.32 -67.86
CA MET A 1 8.84 -14.25 -68.78
C MET A 1 9.61 -13.20 -67.98
N ASN A 2 10.90 -13.05 -68.33
CA ASN A 2 11.87 -11.98 -68.03
C ASN A 2 12.05 -11.47 -66.57
N THR A 3 13.06 -11.96 -65.81
CA THR A 3 14.53 -11.62 -65.78
C THR A 3 14.83 -10.40 -64.88
N ARG A 4 15.74 -10.34 -63.90
CA ARG A 4 17.11 -10.90 -63.63
C ARG A 4 17.37 -10.81 -62.10
N GLN A 5 17.87 -11.82 -61.39
CA GLN A 5 19.29 -12.24 -61.21
C GLN A 5 20.25 -11.23 -60.58
N LEU A 6 20.85 -11.60 -59.43
CA LEU A 6 22.30 -11.55 -59.05
C LEU A 6 22.43 -12.16 -57.64
N ARG A 7 22.76 -13.45 -57.48
CA ARG A 7 24.08 -14.12 -57.38
C ARG A 7 25.01 -13.66 -56.22
N LEU A 8 25.19 -14.61 -55.29
CA LEU A 8 26.35 -14.95 -54.43
C LEU A 8 27.71 -14.80 -55.17
N ILE A 9 28.92 -14.72 -54.57
CA ILE A 9 29.58 -15.55 -53.52
C ILE A 9 30.87 -14.79 -52.98
N PRO A 10 31.86 -15.39 -52.26
CA PRO A 10 32.33 -14.98 -50.92
C PRO A 10 33.81 -14.51 -50.88
N ARG A 11 34.42 -14.30 -49.69
CA ARG A 11 35.82 -14.72 -49.41
C ARG A 11 36.25 -14.48 -47.95
N CYS A 12 36.85 -15.52 -47.38
CA CYS A 12 37.70 -15.53 -46.19
C CYS A 12 38.92 -14.59 -46.31
N PHE A 13 39.49 -14.14 -45.20
CA PHE A 13 40.86 -14.51 -44.77
C PHE A 13 41.15 -14.01 -43.34
N THR A 14 41.79 -14.90 -42.59
CA THR A 14 42.42 -14.78 -41.26
C THR A 14 43.71 -13.95 -41.27
N SER A 15 44.04 -13.24 -40.17
CA SER A 15 45.41 -13.19 -39.61
C SER A 15 45.50 -12.43 -38.28
N TYR A 16 45.99 -13.12 -37.24
CA TYR A 16 46.66 -12.59 -36.03
C TYR A 16 48.04 -11.96 -36.39
N PRO A 17 48.63 -11.03 -35.59
CA PRO A 17 49.47 -11.35 -34.40
C PRO A 17 49.34 -10.33 -33.22
N GLN A 18 49.33 -10.72 -31.95
CA GLN A 18 50.43 -11.00 -30.98
C GLN A 18 51.36 -9.84 -30.51
N LYS A 19 51.48 -9.74 -29.17
CA LYS A 19 52.58 -9.27 -28.27
C LYS A 19 52.57 -7.84 -27.64
N ALA A 20 52.12 -7.79 -26.37
CA ALA A 20 52.88 -7.58 -25.10
C ALA A 20 53.73 -6.29 -24.86
N PRO A 21 54.30 -6.04 -23.66
CA PRO A 21 53.72 -5.20 -22.61
C PRO A 21 54.68 -4.07 -22.12
N SER A 22 54.26 -3.20 -21.21
CA SER A 22 55.19 -2.38 -20.43
C SER A 22 54.80 -2.32 -18.95
N VAL A 23 55.78 -2.69 -18.13
CA VAL A 23 55.84 -2.59 -16.67
C VAL A 23 56.90 -1.54 -16.36
N SER A 24 56.67 -0.68 -15.36
CA SER A 24 57.78 -0.11 -14.58
C SER A 24 57.42 0.07 -13.09
N PHE A 25 58.30 -0.48 -12.28
CA PHE A 25 58.55 -0.35 -10.84
C PHE A 25 59.00 1.11 -10.49
N SER A 26 59.07 1.67 -9.26
CA SER A 26 59.36 1.15 -7.91
C SER A 26 59.15 2.21 -6.81
N ALA A 27 58.98 1.71 -5.56
CA ALA A 27 59.59 2.11 -4.28
C ALA A 27 59.21 3.43 -3.58
N GLN A 28 58.47 3.36 -2.46
CA GLN A 28 58.91 3.13 -1.05
C GLN A 28 59.54 4.36 -0.36
N THR A 29 58.85 4.86 0.67
CA THR A 29 59.49 5.13 1.98
C THR A 29 58.45 5.12 3.10
N ARG A 30 58.62 4.21 4.07
CA ARG A 30 57.97 4.22 5.39
C ARG A 30 58.86 5.00 6.34
N PHE A 31 58.28 5.93 7.10
CA PHE A 31 58.84 6.38 8.37
C PHE A 31 57.74 6.34 9.44
N GLN A 32 57.98 5.54 10.47
CA GLN A 32 57.24 5.57 11.74
C GLN A 32 57.78 6.71 12.60
N ALA A 33 56.87 7.51 13.16
CA ALA A 33 57.13 8.27 14.37
C ALA A 33 55.90 8.16 15.28
N ARG A 34 56.06 7.47 16.42
CA ARG A 34 55.16 7.55 17.57
C ARG A 34 55.48 8.85 18.30
N THR A 35 54.47 9.63 18.72
CA THR A 35 54.31 10.08 20.11
C THR A 35 53.14 11.06 20.33
N PHE A 36 52.58 10.94 21.53
CA PHE A 36 51.74 11.83 22.34
C PHE A 36 50.23 12.01 22.04
N SER A 37 49.47 11.41 22.96
CA SER A 37 48.09 11.69 23.35
C SER A 37 47.87 13.17 23.62
N SER A 38 46.91 13.78 22.93
CA SER A 38 46.28 15.04 23.31
C SER A 38 44.76 14.86 23.31
N CYS A 39 44.14 15.30 24.39
CA CYS A 39 42.69 15.30 24.57
C CYS A 39 42.00 15.99 23.39
N SER A 40 41.03 15.30 22.79
CA SER A 40 40.13 15.89 21.81
C SER A 40 39.13 16.83 22.51
N PRO A 41 38.84 18.01 21.95
CA PRO A 41 37.81 18.87 22.48
C PRO A 41 36.45 18.19 22.28
N SER A 42 35.62 18.21 23.32
CA SER A 42 34.25 17.69 23.31
C SER A 42 33.50 18.14 22.05
N LYS A 43 33.04 17.19 21.25
CA LYS A 43 32.15 17.43 20.10
C LYS A 43 30.97 18.27 20.57
N ARG A 44 30.77 19.45 19.96
CA ARG A 44 29.48 20.16 20.03
C ARG A 44 28.41 19.27 19.39
N PRO A 45 27.18 19.18 19.95
CA PRO A 45 26.09 18.46 19.32
C PRO A 45 25.73 19.10 17.97
N ALA A 46 25.29 18.27 17.02
CA ALA A 46 24.77 18.71 15.74
C ALA A 46 23.47 19.52 15.91
N VAL A 47 23.22 20.46 15.01
CA VAL A 47 22.05 21.35 15.00
C VAL A 47 20.82 20.54 14.60
N GLY A 48 19.92 20.24 15.54
CA GLY A 48 18.61 19.63 15.23
C GLY A 48 17.89 19.00 16.42
N ASP A 49 18.62 18.44 17.39
CA ASP A 49 18.00 17.73 18.51
C ASP A 49 17.60 18.69 19.64
N PHE A 50 16.29 18.89 19.83
CA PHE A 50 15.77 19.57 21.01
C PHE A 50 15.87 18.62 22.21
N VAL A 51 16.86 18.87 23.08
CA VAL A 51 17.01 18.12 24.32
C VAL A 51 15.91 18.55 25.28
N PHE A 52 14.91 17.68 25.48
CA PHE A 52 13.95 17.79 26.57
C PHE A 52 14.57 17.21 27.84
N PRO A 53 14.30 17.78 29.03
CA PRO A 53 14.59 17.10 30.29
C PRO A 53 13.91 15.73 30.32
N GLU A 54 14.52 14.74 31.00
CA GLU A 54 13.85 13.45 31.19
C GLU A 54 12.49 13.66 31.85
N PRO A 55 11.40 13.08 31.31
CA PRO A 55 10.09 13.23 31.90
C PRO A 55 10.08 12.64 33.32
N PRO A 56 9.27 13.18 34.25
CA PRO A 56 9.09 12.54 35.54
C PRO A 56 8.63 11.10 35.34
N LYS A 57 9.18 10.14 36.10
CA LYS A 57 8.78 8.72 36.08
C LYS A 57 7.27 8.60 36.25
N SER A 58 6.54 8.56 35.15
CA SER A 58 5.08 8.58 35.09
C SER A 58 4.62 7.60 34.03
N HIS A 59 3.52 6.90 34.30
CA HIS A 59 2.98 5.83 33.45
C HIS A 59 2.03 6.36 32.36
N HIS A 60 2.13 7.64 32.02
CA HIS A 60 1.25 8.33 31.08
C HIS A 60 2.00 9.44 30.34
N SER A 61 1.64 9.68 29.08
CA SER A 61 2.32 10.63 28.18
C SER A 61 1.37 11.69 27.59
N ASP A 62 0.06 11.49 27.71
CA ASP A 62 -0.99 12.32 27.14
C ASP A 62 -2.27 12.20 27.98
N LEU A 63 -3.34 12.92 27.57
CA LEU A 63 -4.60 12.95 28.30
C LEU A 63 -5.26 11.57 28.39
N GLU A 64 -5.27 10.80 27.29
CA GLU A 64 -5.95 9.51 27.21
C GLU A 64 -5.26 8.45 28.09
N THR A 65 -3.93 8.37 28.00
CA THR A 65 -3.12 7.48 28.84
C THR A 65 -3.18 7.88 30.32
N PHE A 66 -3.29 9.17 30.63
CA PHE A 66 -3.50 9.65 32.00
C PHE A 66 -4.87 9.27 32.56
N LEU A 67 -5.95 9.45 31.79
CA LEU A 67 -7.30 9.04 32.21
C LEU A 67 -7.38 7.53 32.45
N SER A 68 -6.80 6.74 31.54
CA SER A 68 -6.70 5.28 31.69
C SER A 68 -5.85 4.86 32.89
N TYR A 69 -4.76 5.58 33.18
CA TYR A 69 -3.95 5.37 34.38
C TYR A 69 -4.73 5.72 35.66
N ALA A 70 -5.45 6.84 35.65
CA ALA A 70 -6.22 7.31 36.78
C ALA A 70 -7.38 6.37 37.12
N GLU A 71 -8.06 5.84 36.11
CA GLU A 71 -9.11 4.83 36.26
C GLU A 71 -8.55 3.53 36.85
N ARG A 72 -7.49 2.96 36.23
CA ARG A 72 -6.85 1.72 36.69
C ARG A 72 -6.33 1.81 38.13
N ASN A 73 -5.85 2.98 38.55
CA ASN A 73 -5.28 3.18 39.89
C ASN A 73 -6.26 3.86 40.85
N SER A 74 -7.52 4.08 40.45
CA SER A 74 -8.56 4.73 41.27
C SER A 74 -8.08 6.05 41.90
N LEU A 75 -7.41 6.90 41.12
CA LEU A 75 -6.91 8.18 41.62
C LEU A 75 -8.05 9.09 42.06
N ASN A 76 -7.84 9.81 43.16
CA ASN A 76 -8.81 10.80 43.62
C ASN A 76 -8.87 12.00 42.64
N THR A 77 -9.98 12.11 41.92
CA THR A 77 -10.24 13.16 40.92
C THR A 77 -10.32 14.57 41.50
N SER A 78 -10.48 14.71 42.82
CA SER A 78 -10.45 16.00 43.52
C SER A 78 -9.05 16.37 44.05
N SER A 79 -8.04 15.51 43.87
CA SER A 79 -6.68 15.80 44.33
C SER A 79 -6.03 16.89 43.48
N THR A 80 -5.18 17.72 44.10
CA THR A 80 -4.45 18.79 43.41
C THR A 80 -3.54 18.25 42.30
N VAL A 81 -2.95 17.06 42.50
CA VAL A 81 -2.13 16.37 41.50
C VAL A 81 -2.96 15.97 40.29
N TYR A 82 -4.12 15.31 40.51
CA TYR A 82 -4.99 14.91 39.41
C TYR A 82 -5.48 16.13 38.62
N VAL A 83 -6.00 17.15 39.33
CA VAL A 83 -6.54 18.36 38.70
C VAL A 83 -5.47 19.12 37.91
N GLY A 84 -4.25 19.22 38.45
CA GLY A 84 -3.11 19.84 37.76
C GLY A 84 -2.69 19.05 36.52
N THR A 85 -2.43 17.75 36.67
CA THR A 85 -1.98 16.87 35.57
C THR A 85 -3.02 16.77 34.46
N HIS A 86 -4.31 16.63 34.81
CA HIS A 86 -5.39 16.66 33.83
C HIS A 86 -5.38 17.97 33.05
N TYR A 87 -5.34 19.11 33.74
CA TYR A 87 -5.38 20.43 33.12
C TYR A 87 -4.14 20.67 32.23
N GLU A 88 -2.95 20.25 32.65
CA GLU A 88 -1.73 20.32 31.84
C GLU A 88 -1.86 19.54 30.52
N TYR A 89 -2.40 18.31 30.55
CA TYR A 89 -2.65 17.54 29.34
C TYR A 89 -3.75 18.12 28.47
N THR A 90 -4.82 18.65 29.07
CA THR A 90 -5.86 19.39 28.35
C THR A 90 -5.26 20.59 27.63
N VAL A 91 -4.39 21.37 28.30
CA VAL A 91 -3.70 22.52 27.71
C VAL A 91 -2.78 22.09 26.58
N ALA A 92 -1.96 21.04 26.77
CA ALA A 92 -1.07 20.53 25.74
C ALA A 92 -1.85 20.08 24.48
N SER A 93 -2.93 19.32 24.67
CA SER A 93 -3.82 18.87 23.59
C SER A 93 -4.54 20.06 22.91
N THR A 94 -4.98 21.04 23.70
CA THR A 94 -5.69 22.22 23.18
C THR A 94 -4.77 23.15 22.39
N LEU A 95 -3.56 23.39 22.87
CA LEU A 95 -2.60 24.28 22.21
C LEU A 95 -1.98 23.66 20.96
N ALA A 96 -2.05 22.33 20.80
CA ALA A 96 -1.73 21.66 19.55
C ALA A 96 -2.54 22.20 18.36
N LYS A 97 -3.79 22.65 18.60
CA LYS A 97 -4.67 23.30 17.59
C LYS A 97 -4.10 24.61 17.02
N TYR A 98 -3.19 25.22 17.76
CA TYR A 98 -2.51 26.46 17.40
C TYR A 98 -1.08 26.21 16.92
N GLY A 99 -0.67 24.94 16.76
CA GLY A 99 0.67 24.53 16.33
C GLY A 99 1.68 24.37 17.47
N VAL A 100 1.23 24.35 18.73
CA VAL A 100 2.10 24.16 19.91
C VAL A 100 2.17 22.68 20.28
N GLN A 101 3.31 22.05 20.08
CA GLN A 101 3.59 20.68 20.52
C GLN A 101 4.31 20.71 21.87
N ALA A 102 3.58 20.51 22.96
CA ALA A 102 4.14 20.58 24.31
C ALA A 102 4.18 19.21 24.99
N ARG A 103 5.26 18.95 25.72
CA ARG A 103 5.46 17.78 26.57
C ARG A 103 5.43 18.21 28.02
N ARG A 104 4.78 17.40 28.85
CA ARG A 104 4.74 17.60 30.29
C ARG A 104 6.12 17.34 30.90
N VAL A 105 6.60 18.30 31.69
CA VAL A 105 7.86 18.19 32.45
C VAL A 105 7.69 18.48 33.94
N GLY A 106 6.49 18.93 34.36
CA GLY A 106 6.20 19.31 35.75
C GLY A 106 6.42 18.17 36.76
N GLY A 107 7.23 18.44 37.79
CA GLY A 107 7.72 17.47 38.77
C GLY A 107 8.51 18.14 39.91
N ALA A 108 9.08 17.36 40.83
CA ALA A 108 9.86 17.94 41.93
C ALA A 108 11.11 18.67 41.39
N SER A 109 11.21 19.98 41.65
CA SER A 109 12.32 20.88 41.21
C SER A 109 12.23 21.43 39.77
N ASP A 110 11.02 21.60 39.23
CA ASP A 110 10.77 22.12 37.87
C ASP A 110 10.82 23.67 37.73
N TYR A 111 11.13 24.40 38.79
CA TYR A 111 11.12 25.87 38.84
C TYR A 111 9.78 26.49 38.34
N GLY A 112 8.66 25.76 38.47
CA GLY A 112 7.32 26.20 38.06
C GLY A 112 7.02 26.04 36.58
N ILE A 113 7.79 25.23 35.84
CA ILE A 113 7.54 24.90 34.43
C ILE A 113 6.75 23.60 34.33
N ASP A 114 5.53 23.67 33.80
CA ASP A 114 4.66 22.49 33.71
C ASP A 114 4.81 21.77 32.35
N LEU A 115 4.89 22.54 31.26
CA LEU A 115 5.12 22.00 29.92
C LEU A 115 6.25 22.74 29.19
N LEU A 116 7.01 21.99 28.39
CA LEU A 116 7.98 22.51 27.43
C LEU A 116 7.57 22.07 26.04
N GLY A 117 7.59 22.97 25.07
CA GLY A 117 7.09 22.66 23.73
C GLY A 117 7.71 23.44 22.60
N ILE A 118 7.34 23.05 21.40
CA ILE A 118 7.75 23.70 20.17
C ILE A 118 6.50 24.27 19.51
N TRP A 119 6.50 25.57 19.23
CA TRP A 119 5.44 26.24 18.49
C TRP A 119 5.85 26.44 17.04
N ARG A 120 5.15 25.74 16.15
CA ARG A 120 5.21 25.91 14.71
C ARG A 120 3.97 26.67 14.26
N ILE A 121 4.16 27.94 13.93
CA ILE A 121 3.07 28.79 13.46
C ILE A 121 2.60 28.29 12.09
N PRO A 122 1.32 27.88 11.93
CA PRO A 122 0.78 27.44 10.64
C PRO A 122 0.88 28.55 9.57
N GLU A 123 1.13 28.18 8.30
CA GLU A 123 1.01 29.03 7.10
C GLU A 123 2.09 30.11 6.81
N LEU A 124 3.23 30.15 7.51
CA LEU A 124 4.38 30.94 6.99
C LEU A 124 4.93 30.26 5.71
N ARG A 125 4.68 30.89 4.54
CA ARG A 125 5.18 30.44 3.21
C ARG A 125 6.65 30.05 3.28
N GLU A 126 7.06 29.01 2.54
CA GLU A 126 8.39 28.34 2.60
C GLU A 126 9.61 29.28 2.71
N LYS A 127 9.55 30.50 2.15
CA LYS A 127 10.62 31.51 2.22
C LYS A 127 10.80 32.18 3.60
N GLN A 128 9.89 31.99 4.55
CA GLN A 128 9.89 32.62 5.87
C GLN A 128 9.75 31.61 7.03
N ARG A 129 10.07 30.33 6.83
CA ARG A 129 10.19 29.37 7.96
C ARG A 129 11.29 29.86 8.93
N SER A 130 10.91 30.70 9.89
CA SER A 130 11.69 30.90 11.10
C SER A 130 11.83 29.53 11.76
N GLN A 131 13.04 29.19 12.23
CA GLN A 131 13.20 28.03 13.13
C GLN A 131 12.09 28.03 14.18
N PRO A 132 11.53 26.87 14.51
CA PRO A 132 10.34 26.80 15.34
C PRO A 132 10.62 27.41 16.73
N LEU A 133 9.60 28.05 17.30
CA LEU A 133 9.75 28.77 18.57
C LEU A 133 9.70 27.76 19.71
N ARG A 134 10.59 27.91 20.69
CA ARG A 134 10.51 27.13 21.92
C ARG A 134 9.52 27.82 22.85
N VAL A 135 8.61 27.06 23.44
CA VAL A 135 7.61 27.58 24.37
C VAL A 135 7.73 26.92 25.74
N ILE A 136 7.71 27.74 26.78
CA ILE A 136 7.66 27.35 28.18
C ILE A 136 6.25 27.67 28.66
N LEU A 137 5.55 26.69 29.22
CA LEU A 137 4.16 26.84 29.65
C LEU A 137 4.05 26.57 31.15
N GLN A 138 3.48 27.53 31.85
CA GLN A 138 3.11 27.41 33.26
C GLN A 138 1.58 27.36 33.36
N CYS A 139 1.03 26.24 33.81
CA CYS A 139 -0.40 25.96 33.88
C CYS A 139 -0.91 26.12 35.32
N LYS A 140 -1.92 26.97 35.54
CA LYS A 140 -2.53 27.18 36.86
C LYS A 140 -4.01 26.77 36.87
N ALA A 141 -4.25 25.48 37.13
CA ALA A 141 -5.58 24.91 37.30
C ALA A 141 -6.28 25.43 38.58
N GLY A 142 -7.59 25.66 38.54
CA GLY A 142 -8.44 25.98 39.69
C GLY A 142 -8.20 27.33 40.36
N SER A 143 -7.34 28.21 39.80
CA SER A 143 -7.06 29.52 40.39
C SER A 143 -8.27 30.45 40.28
N GLN A 144 -8.75 30.98 41.42
CA GLN A 144 -9.94 31.86 41.43
C GLN A 144 -9.70 33.18 40.66
N ARG A 145 -8.45 33.67 40.57
CA ARG A 145 -8.01 34.79 39.72
C ARG A 145 -6.50 34.70 39.42
N ALA A 146 -6.10 34.81 38.16
CA ALA A 146 -4.71 35.03 37.79
C ALA A 146 -4.30 36.49 38.10
N GLY A 147 -3.39 36.67 39.07
CA GLY A 147 -2.89 37.98 39.50
C GLY A 147 -1.49 38.31 38.97
N PRO A 148 -1.03 39.57 39.10
CA PRO A 148 0.31 40.00 38.66
C PRO A 148 1.47 39.19 39.24
N ALA A 149 1.28 38.57 40.41
CA ALA A 149 2.29 37.73 41.05
C ALA A 149 2.69 36.51 40.19
N LEU A 150 1.74 35.94 39.43
CA LEU A 150 2.00 34.79 38.57
C LEU A 150 2.86 35.14 37.36
N ILE A 151 2.80 36.38 36.87
CA ILE A 151 3.71 36.84 35.81
C ILE A 151 5.13 36.95 36.35
N ARG A 152 5.32 37.43 37.59
CA ARG A 152 6.65 37.44 38.24
C ARG A 152 7.17 36.02 38.53
N GLU A 153 6.27 35.09 38.85
CA GLU A 153 6.60 33.67 38.98
C GLU A 153 7.11 33.11 37.63
N LEU A 154 6.37 33.39 36.54
CA LEU A 154 6.77 33.01 35.18
C LEU A 154 8.11 33.64 34.76
N GLU A 155 8.41 34.88 35.17
CA GLU A 155 9.74 35.51 34.98
C GLU A 155 10.84 34.71 35.66
N GLY A 156 10.58 34.21 36.87
CA GLY A 156 11.47 33.27 37.56
C GLY A 156 11.63 31.97 36.79
N SER A 157 10.55 31.37 36.30
CA SER A 157 10.58 30.13 35.51
C SER A 157 11.35 30.30 34.20
N PHE A 158 11.19 31.42 33.50
CA PHE A 158 11.93 31.73 32.28
C PHE A 158 13.44 31.86 32.55
N ALA A 159 13.83 32.57 33.63
CA ALA A 159 15.22 32.68 34.04
C ALA A 159 15.82 31.33 34.49
N GLY A 160 14.98 30.48 35.10
CA GLY A 160 15.32 29.15 35.61
C GLY A 160 15.29 28.02 34.57
N ALA A 161 14.80 28.26 33.35
CA ALA A 161 14.53 27.23 32.34
C ALA A 161 15.73 26.30 32.05
N PRO A 162 15.55 25.04 31.65
CA PRO A 162 16.68 24.13 31.40
C PRO A 162 17.61 24.59 30.25
N VAL A 163 18.82 24.04 30.19
CA VAL A 163 19.77 24.28 29.09
C VAL A 163 19.11 23.89 27.77
N GLY A 164 19.18 24.77 26.75
CA GLY A 164 18.46 24.60 25.48
C GLY A 164 17.07 25.25 25.45
N TRP A 165 16.58 25.79 26.57
CA TRP A 165 15.32 26.53 26.69
C TRP A 165 15.54 27.97 27.19
N ARG A 166 16.72 28.52 26.92
CA ARG A 166 17.10 29.92 27.20
C ARG A 166 17.68 30.56 25.93
N GLY A 167 17.62 31.89 25.84
CA GLY A 167 18.16 32.66 24.73
C GLY A 167 17.11 33.01 23.68
N SER A 168 17.54 33.22 22.42
CA SER A 168 16.65 33.64 21.34
C SER A 168 15.63 32.55 20.97
N LYS A 169 14.48 32.91 20.41
CA LYS A 169 13.38 32.02 20.00
C LYS A 169 12.82 31.18 21.15
N VAL A 170 12.75 31.75 22.35
CA VAL A 170 12.09 31.15 23.51
C VAL A 170 11.00 32.10 24.00
N LEU A 171 9.78 31.60 24.12
CA LEU A 171 8.63 32.32 24.65
C LEU A 171 8.12 31.65 25.93
N ALA A 172 7.68 32.43 26.90
CA ALA A 172 7.04 31.92 28.11
C ALA A 172 5.55 32.28 28.13
N PHE A 173 4.68 31.33 28.46
CA PHE A 173 3.24 31.54 28.54
C PHE A 173 2.67 31.10 29.89
N LEU A 174 1.94 32.01 30.54
CA LEU A 174 1.08 31.66 31.68
C LEU A 174 -0.27 31.20 31.13
N VAL A 175 -0.70 29.98 31.49
CA VAL A 175 -1.98 29.39 31.08
C VAL A 175 -2.91 29.27 32.28
N SER A 176 -4.11 29.85 32.17
CA SER A 176 -5.11 29.88 33.25
C SER A 176 -6.52 29.66 32.70
N GLU A 177 -7.44 29.17 33.54
CA GLU A 177 -8.85 28.96 33.16
C GLU A 177 -9.63 30.25 32.93
N ARG A 178 -9.13 31.38 33.46
CA ARG A 178 -9.79 32.68 33.41
C ARG A 178 -8.97 33.66 32.55
N THR A 179 -9.66 34.55 31.87
CA THR A 179 -9.05 35.62 31.07
C THR A 179 -8.16 36.54 31.93
N ALA A 180 -7.13 37.14 31.31
CA ALA A 180 -6.19 38.01 31.99
C ALA A 180 -6.87 39.21 32.65
N THR A 181 -6.52 39.48 33.91
CA THR A 181 -6.92 40.71 34.61
C THR A 181 -6.12 41.92 34.08
N LYS A 182 -6.60 43.14 34.37
CA LYS A 182 -5.85 44.38 34.04
C LYS A 182 -4.42 44.35 34.59
N GLY A 183 -4.25 43.90 35.83
CA GLY A 183 -2.94 43.77 36.46
C GLY A 183 -2.03 42.75 35.78
N VAL A 184 -2.57 41.62 35.28
CA VAL A 184 -1.80 40.64 34.50
C VAL A 184 -1.32 41.26 33.18
N ARG A 185 -2.19 41.97 32.45
CA ARG A 185 -1.81 42.65 31.20
C ARG A 185 -0.73 43.70 31.41
N GLU A 186 -0.86 44.52 32.45
CA GLU A 186 0.14 45.55 32.80
C GLU A 186 1.47 44.93 33.21
N SER A 187 1.46 43.84 33.98
CA SER A 187 2.69 43.13 34.38
C SER A 187 3.36 42.46 33.17
N LEU A 188 2.57 41.81 32.31
CA LEU A 188 3.05 41.17 31.09
C LEU A 188 3.75 42.18 30.15
N GLY A 189 3.15 43.37 29.98
CA GLY A 189 3.70 44.44 29.17
C GLY A 189 4.97 45.10 29.75
N ARG A 190 5.19 45.03 31.07
CA ARG A 190 6.40 45.56 31.72
C ARG A 190 7.55 44.56 31.76
N SER A 191 7.26 43.27 31.59
CA SER A 191 8.28 42.23 31.58
C SER A 191 9.33 42.46 30.50
N GLN A 192 10.59 42.22 30.86
CA GLN A 192 11.71 42.32 29.91
C GLN A 192 11.90 41.05 29.07
N TRP A 193 11.17 39.97 29.37
CA TRP A 193 11.29 38.68 28.70
C TRP A 193 10.19 38.47 27.64
N PRO A 194 10.41 37.66 26.58
CA PRO A 194 9.39 37.29 25.61
C PRO A 194 8.28 36.45 26.25
N MET A 195 7.13 37.06 26.54
CA MET A 195 6.08 36.42 27.35
C MET A 195 4.67 36.61 26.80
N GLY A 196 3.79 35.67 27.16
CA GLY A 196 2.37 35.76 26.91
C GLY A 196 1.48 35.12 27.98
N PHE A 197 0.18 35.24 27.73
CA PHE A 197 -0.89 34.73 28.56
C PHE A 197 -1.91 34.01 27.68
N ILE A 198 -2.37 32.84 28.13
CA ILE A 198 -3.39 32.04 27.46
C ILE A 198 -4.50 31.73 28.47
N SER A 199 -5.74 32.04 28.10
CA SER A 199 -6.93 31.61 28.82
C SER A 199 -7.45 30.32 28.18
N CYS A 200 -7.36 29.19 28.87
CA CYS A 200 -7.81 27.87 28.40
C CYS A 200 -8.73 27.24 29.44
N THR A 201 -10.00 26.97 29.11
CA THR A 201 -10.94 26.37 30.06
C THR A 201 -10.57 24.92 30.38
N LYS A 202 -11.13 24.37 31.47
CA LYS A 202 -10.95 22.95 31.83
C LYS A 202 -11.42 21.97 30.76
N ASP A 203 -12.37 22.40 29.92
CA ASP A 203 -12.93 21.59 28.83
C ASP A 203 -12.15 21.77 27.51
N GLY A 204 -11.02 22.51 27.51
CA GLY A 204 -10.14 22.64 26.35
C GLY A 204 -10.57 23.69 25.32
N ALA A 205 -11.21 24.77 25.76
CA ALA A 205 -11.53 25.93 24.92
C ALA A 205 -10.62 27.12 25.23
N VAL A 206 -9.95 27.68 24.21
CA VAL A 206 -9.14 28.90 24.36
C VAL A 206 -10.03 30.12 24.22
N GLN A 207 -10.04 30.97 25.25
CA GLN A 207 -10.86 32.19 25.31
C GLN A 207 -10.07 33.46 25.03
N GLN A 208 -8.74 33.41 25.21
CA GLN A 208 -7.86 34.57 25.02
C GLN A 208 -6.42 34.12 24.83
N MET A 209 -5.71 34.77 23.92
CA MET A 209 -4.26 34.75 23.84
C MET A 209 -3.74 36.18 23.80
N LEU A 210 -2.66 36.46 24.52
CA LEU A 210 -2.01 37.77 24.59
C LEU A 210 -0.51 37.56 24.72
N TRP A 211 0.29 38.49 24.22
CA TRP A 211 1.73 38.49 24.44
C TRP A 211 2.27 39.92 24.44
N ASN A 212 3.48 40.10 24.97
CA ASN A 212 4.15 41.39 25.01
C ASN A 212 4.96 41.63 23.73
N ARG A 213 5.41 42.88 23.57
CA ARG A 213 6.24 43.31 22.43
C ARG A 213 7.52 42.47 22.27
N ARG A 214 8.09 41.98 23.37
CA ARG A 214 9.28 41.12 23.33
C ARG A 214 9.01 39.78 22.63
N ALA A 215 7.81 39.20 22.82
CA ALA A 215 7.41 37.99 22.11
C ALA A 215 7.24 38.22 20.59
N GLU A 216 6.79 39.41 20.18
CA GLU A 216 6.74 39.81 18.77
C GLU A 216 8.15 39.89 18.17
N GLU A 217 9.07 40.59 18.85
CA GLU A 217 10.48 40.73 18.47
C GLU A 217 11.22 39.38 18.37
N GLU A 218 10.79 38.37 19.14
CA GLU A 218 11.43 37.05 19.20
C GLU A 218 10.93 36.06 18.13
N GLY A 219 9.77 36.35 17.51
CA GLY A 219 9.26 35.54 16.40
C GLY A 219 7.74 35.49 16.22
N LEU A 220 6.97 36.30 16.98
CA LEU A 220 5.54 36.49 16.73
C LEU A 220 5.23 37.75 15.89
N GLU A 221 6.23 38.34 15.22
CA GLU A 221 6.02 39.50 14.35
C GLU A 221 4.97 39.22 13.25
N GLY A 222 4.00 40.12 13.10
CA GLY A 222 2.91 39.98 12.14
C GLY A 222 1.79 39.01 12.56
N ILE A 223 1.98 38.25 13.65
CA ILE A 223 0.98 37.38 14.24
C ILE A 223 0.10 38.19 15.19
N GLY A 224 -1.21 37.98 15.10
CA GLY A 224 -2.23 38.57 15.96
C GLY A 224 -3.25 37.53 16.40
N VAL A 225 -4.15 37.94 17.27
CA VAL A 225 -5.24 37.11 17.81
C VAL A 225 -6.56 37.74 17.41
N GLY A 226 -7.40 36.99 16.69
CA GLY A 226 -8.75 37.36 16.29
C GLY A 226 -9.80 36.47 16.94
N MET A 227 -11.07 36.85 16.78
CA MET A 227 -12.23 36.03 17.18
C MET A 227 -13.01 35.65 15.92
N ARG A 228 -13.39 34.38 15.80
CA ARG A 228 -14.25 33.85 14.74
C ARG A 228 -15.54 33.30 15.35
N TYR A 229 -16.68 33.62 14.75
CA TYR A 229 -17.97 33.02 15.09
C TYR A 229 -18.23 31.87 14.10
N THR A 230 -18.37 30.65 14.60
CA THR A 230 -18.71 29.48 13.79
C THR A 230 -20.22 29.42 13.60
N GLY A 231 -20.69 29.39 12.35
CA GLY A 231 -22.13 29.40 12.01
C GLY A 231 -22.83 28.04 12.21
N GLY A 232 -22.71 27.43 13.40
CA GLY A 232 -23.39 26.19 13.80
C GLY A 232 -24.28 26.38 15.04
N GLU A 233 -24.94 25.31 15.51
CA GLU A 233 -25.95 25.36 16.60
C GLU A 233 -25.43 25.89 17.96
N SER A 234 -24.11 25.96 18.19
CA SER A 234 -23.51 26.70 19.30
C SER A 234 -22.77 27.95 18.79
N ASN A 235 -23.28 29.12 19.15
CA ASN A 235 -22.81 30.43 18.68
C ASN A 235 -21.60 30.95 19.49
N ASP A 236 -20.68 30.05 19.88
CA ASP A 236 -19.58 30.36 20.79
C ASP A 236 -18.37 30.96 20.02
N PRO A 237 -17.79 32.08 20.50
CA PRO A 237 -16.66 32.71 19.83
C PRO A 237 -15.36 31.89 20.01
N GLU A 238 -14.71 31.55 18.91
CA GLU A 238 -13.43 30.83 18.88
C GLU A 238 -12.25 31.81 18.68
N VAL A 239 -11.20 31.65 19.49
CA VAL A 239 -9.94 32.37 19.30
C VAL A 239 -9.19 31.80 18.09
N VAL A 240 -8.83 32.65 17.13
CA VAL A 240 -8.05 32.30 15.94
C VAL A 240 -6.78 33.14 15.85
N LEU A 241 -5.70 32.56 15.32
CA LEU A 241 -4.49 33.34 14.99
C LEU A 241 -4.70 34.05 13.64
N THR A 242 -4.12 35.23 13.51
CA THR A 242 -4.14 36.01 12.27
C THR A 242 -2.71 36.36 11.87
N PHE A 243 -2.37 36.32 10.59
CA PHE A 243 -1.12 36.87 10.07
C PHE A 243 -1.43 38.09 9.19
N ASN A 244 -0.83 39.25 9.48
CA ASN A 244 -1.09 40.51 8.76
C ASN A 244 -2.59 40.81 8.58
N ARG A 245 -3.40 40.57 9.62
CA ARG A 245 -4.87 40.74 9.68
C ARG A 245 -5.70 39.76 8.84
N GLN A 246 -5.10 38.74 8.24
CA GLN A 246 -5.82 37.61 7.65
C GLN A 246 -5.87 36.47 8.65
N ALA A 247 -7.04 35.85 8.83
CA ALA A 247 -7.18 34.71 9.72
C ALA A 247 -6.39 33.53 9.15
N MET A 248 -5.47 32.99 9.96
CA MET A 248 -4.78 31.76 9.63
C MET A 248 -5.78 30.60 9.73
N ALA A 249 -5.60 29.57 8.91
CA ALA A 249 -6.35 28.34 9.11
C ALA A 249 -6.03 27.79 10.52
N SER A 250 -7.07 27.64 11.35
CA SER A 250 -6.97 26.79 12.54
C SER A 250 -6.54 25.41 12.05
N SER A 251 -5.47 24.85 12.61
CA SER A 251 -4.95 23.56 12.16
C SER A 251 -5.89 22.40 12.50
N THR A 252 -7.08 22.67 13.08
CA THR A 252 -8.07 21.66 13.47
C THR A 252 -9.53 22.04 13.22
N ALA A 253 -9.88 22.88 12.25
CA ALA A 253 -11.17 22.63 11.61
C ALA A 253 -11.03 21.26 10.94
N ARG A 254 -11.42 20.19 11.66
CA ARG A 254 -11.30 18.81 11.18
C ARG A 254 -11.94 18.80 9.81
N ARG A 255 -11.13 18.61 8.78
CA ARG A 255 -11.66 18.51 7.43
C ARG A 255 -12.62 17.33 7.43
N ARG A 256 -13.72 17.48 6.68
CA ARG A 256 -14.62 16.36 6.44
C ARG A 256 -13.83 15.18 5.89
N ALA A 257 -14.42 13.98 5.96
CA ALA A 257 -13.86 12.82 5.30
C ALA A 257 -13.54 13.13 3.83
N VAL A 258 -12.37 12.69 3.38
CA VAL A 258 -12.02 12.75 1.95
C VAL A 258 -12.73 11.62 1.23
N ARG A 259 -13.31 11.91 0.08
CA ARG A 259 -14.05 10.93 -0.73
C ARG A 259 -13.18 10.52 -1.91
N ILE A 260 -12.68 9.29 -1.86
CA ILE A 260 -11.70 8.76 -2.80
C ILE A 260 -12.35 7.63 -3.58
N ALA A 261 -12.42 7.75 -4.90
CA ALA A 261 -13.05 6.76 -5.77
C ALA A 261 -12.01 5.86 -6.46
N GLY A 262 -12.15 4.54 -6.33
CA GLY A 262 -11.31 3.56 -7.02
C GLY A 262 -11.81 3.30 -8.44
N CYS A 263 -11.06 3.74 -9.46
CA CYS A 263 -11.49 3.71 -10.85
C CYS A 263 -10.96 2.53 -11.67
N SER A 264 -9.98 1.79 -11.16
CA SER A 264 -9.36 0.67 -11.87
C SER A 264 -8.66 -0.26 -10.88
N GLY A 265 -8.83 -1.55 -11.09
CA GLY A 265 -8.03 -2.65 -10.53
C GLY A 265 -7.09 -3.30 -11.53
N GLY A 266 -7.10 -2.83 -12.78
CA GLY A 266 -6.26 -3.34 -13.86
C GLY A 266 -6.75 -2.89 -15.23
N PHE A 267 -5.97 -3.21 -16.27
CA PHE A 267 -6.26 -2.85 -17.67
C PHE A 267 -7.55 -3.47 -18.25
N THR A 268 -8.23 -4.35 -17.51
CA THR A 268 -9.47 -5.03 -17.90
C THR A 268 -10.74 -4.29 -17.48
N ASP A 269 -10.61 -3.22 -16.68
CA ASP A 269 -11.75 -2.46 -16.19
C ASP A 269 -12.37 -1.53 -17.24
N ARG A 270 -13.54 -0.97 -16.90
CA ARG A 270 -14.32 -0.12 -17.80
C ARG A 270 -13.57 1.19 -18.13
N SER A 271 -13.42 1.50 -19.41
CA SER A 271 -12.65 2.67 -19.88
C SER A 271 -13.20 4.03 -19.42
N ARG A 272 -14.52 4.15 -19.21
CA ARG A 272 -15.17 5.41 -18.80
C ARG A 272 -15.00 5.76 -17.31
N ALA A 273 -14.43 4.88 -16.48
CA ALA A 273 -14.49 4.98 -15.02
C ALA A 273 -13.95 6.30 -14.45
N ILE A 274 -12.83 6.82 -14.95
CA ILE A 274 -12.23 8.07 -14.46
C ILE A 274 -13.21 9.23 -14.66
N LYS A 275 -13.78 9.32 -15.87
CA LYS A 275 -14.74 10.38 -16.23
C LYS A 275 -15.97 10.34 -15.34
N ASP A 276 -16.57 9.17 -15.16
CA ASP A 276 -17.85 9.06 -14.45
C ASP A 276 -17.71 9.31 -12.95
N LEU A 277 -16.62 8.82 -12.35
CA LEU A 277 -16.34 9.05 -10.93
C LEU A 277 -15.94 10.50 -10.66
N ALA A 278 -15.15 11.12 -11.54
CA ALA A 278 -14.83 12.54 -11.44
C ALA A 278 -16.04 13.45 -11.67
N ALA A 279 -17.11 12.97 -12.32
CA ALA A 279 -18.33 13.74 -12.53
C ALA A 279 -19.18 13.90 -11.26
N ASP A 280 -19.04 13.00 -10.27
CA ASP A 280 -19.71 13.13 -8.97
C ASP A 280 -19.10 14.31 -8.19
N PRO A 281 -19.86 15.38 -7.91
CA PRO A 281 -19.35 16.56 -7.20
C PRO A 281 -18.91 16.28 -5.76
N GLU A 282 -19.27 15.12 -5.20
CA GLU A 282 -18.83 14.72 -3.87
C GLU A 282 -17.48 13.99 -3.88
N VAL A 283 -16.93 13.60 -5.04
CA VAL A 283 -15.64 12.90 -5.13
C VAL A 283 -14.49 13.91 -5.19
N ASP A 284 -13.58 13.83 -4.22
CA ASP A 284 -12.41 14.71 -4.11
C ASP A 284 -11.25 14.25 -4.97
N ALA A 285 -11.08 12.93 -5.05
CA ALA A 285 -10.00 12.30 -5.78
C ALA A 285 -10.45 11.00 -6.41
N VAL A 286 -9.94 10.74 -7.60
CA VAL A 286 -10.00 9.45 -8.28
C VAL A 286 -8.62 8.81 -8.21
N ILE A 287 -8.58 7.52 -7.89
CA ILE A 287 -7.36 6.72 -7.88
C ILE A 287 -7.55 5.49 -8.74
N GLY A 288 -6.47 4.89 -9.24
CA GLY A 288 -6.57 3.63 -9.96
C GLY A 288 -5.25 2.88 -10.06
N ASP A 289 -5.39 1.57 -10.19
CA ASP A 289 -4.31 0.61 -10.30
C ASP A 289 -4.28 -0.03 -11.71
N TRP A 290 -3.11 -0.07 -12.33
CA TRP A 290 -2.81 -0.76 -13.60
C TRP A 290 -1.65 -1.75 -13.50
N LEU A 291 -0.99 -1.86 -12.34
CA LEU A 291 0.22 -2.65 -12.18
C LEU A 291 0.01 -3.89 -11.33
N SER A 292 0.41 -5.01 -11.88
CA SER A 292 0.54 -6.29 -11.18
C SER A 292 1.93 -6.85 -11.45
N GLU A 293 2.30 -7.92 -10.74
CA GLU A 293 3.54 -8.64 -11.01
C GLU A 293 3.62 -9.13 -12.48
N MET A 294 2.47 -9.43 -13.11
CA MET A 294 2.42 -9.71 -14.54
C MET A 294 2.84 -8.51 -15.39
N THR A 295 2.21 -7.36 -15.22
CA THR A 295 2.48 -6.21 -16.09
C THR A 295 3.89 -5.67 -15.83
N MET A 296 4.39 -5.75 -14.59
CA MET A 296 5.75 -5.35 -14.23
C MET A 296 6.83 -6.16 -14.96
N THR A 297 6.69 -7.49 -15.08
CA THR A 297 7.68 -8.30 -15.81
C THR A 297 7.65 -8.01 -17.30
N VAL A 298 6.46 -7.81 -17.88
CA VAL A 298 6.27 -7.48 -19.31
C VAL A 298 6.87 -6.12 -19.65
N HIS A 299 6.55 -5.08 -18.88
CA HIS A 299 7.08 -3.73 -19.12
C HIS A 299 8.58 -3.64 -18.82
N GLY A 300 9.05 -4.26 -17.74
CA GLY A 300 10.46 -4.27 -17.38
C GLY A 300 11.33 -4.97 -18.43
N SER A 301 10.95 -6.18 -18.84
CA SER A 301 11.67 -6.92 -19.89
C SER A 301 11.60 -6.21 -21.26
N GLY A 302 10.46 -5.60 -21.58
CA GLY A 302 10.29 -4.79 -22.78
C GLY A 302 11.22 -3.58 -22.81
N LYS A 303 11.38 -2.88 -21.67
CA LYS A 303 12.28 -1.72 -21.55
C LYS A 303 13.72 -2.12 -21.80
N ILE A 304 14.18 -3.23 -21.23
CA ILE A 304 15.53 -3.77 -21.47
C ILE A 304 15.74 -4.10 -22.95
N ARG A 305 14.78 -4.78 -23.59
CA ARG A 305 14.84 -5.09 -25.03
C ARG A 305 14.93 -3.82 -25.89
N ASN A 306 14.16 -2.79 -25.55
CA ASN A 306 14.17 -1.53 -26.28
C ASN A 306 15.49 -0.77 -26.12
N LEU A 307 16.07 -0.77 -24.91
CA LEU A 307 17.39 -0.20 -24.66
C LEU A 307 18.48 -0.90 -25.48
N GLN A 308 18.48 -2.24 -25.51
CA GLN A 308 19.43 -3.02 -26.31
C GLN A 308 19.29 -2.75 -27.82
N ALA A 309 18.06 -2.62 -28.32
CA ALA A 309 17.81 -2.26 -29.72
C ALA A 309 18.27 -0.83 -30.06
N THR A 310 18.16 0.10 -29.10
CA THR A 310 18.56 1.50 -29.27
C THR A 310 20.07 1.69 -29.18
N GLU A 311 20.78 0.94 -28.33
CA GLU A 311 22.25 0.94 -28.27
C GLU A 311 22.88 0.42 -29.57
N ALA A 312 22.16 -0.43 -30.32
CA ALA A 312 22.53 -0.88 -31.66
C ALA A 312 22.23 0.15 -32.78
N GLY A 313 21.54 1.27 -32.46
CA GLY A 313 21.17 2.35 -33.37
C GLY A 313 21.76 3.72 -32.97
N SER A 314 21.68 4.71 -33.88
CA SER A 314 22.22 6.06 -33.64
C SER A 314 21.38 6.84 -32.60
N LYS A 315 22.05 7.49 -31.64
CA LYS A 315 21.46 8.31 -30.55
C LYS A 315 20.90 9.65 -31.05
N ALA A 316 19.88 9.64 -31.91
CA ALA A 316 19.08 10.82 -32.17
C ALA A 316 18.03 10.98 -31.06
N GLN A 317 17.79 12.22 -30.61
CA GLN A 317 16.72 12.51 -29.65
C GLN A 317 15.37 12.32 -30.36
N LEU A 318 14.68 11.22 -30.04
CA LEU A 318 13.38 10.88 -30.61
C LEU A 318 12.31 11.89 -30.16
N SER A 319 11.33 12.14 -31.03
CA SER A 319 10.13 12.91 -30.67
C SER A 319 9.33 12.20 -29.57
N LEU A 320 8.42 12.92 -28.89
CA LEU A 320 7.53 12.30 -27.89
C LEU A 320 6.70 11.17 -28.52
N GLU A 321 6.10 11.41 -29.68
CA GLU A 321 5.33 10.41 -30.43
C GLU A 321 6.16 9.16 -30.76
N ASP A 322 7.43 9.33 -31.17
CA ASP A 322 8.30 8.20 -31.47
C ASP A 322 8.70 7.41 -30.21
N ARG A 323 8.90 8.09 -29.08
CA ARG A 323 9.17 7.44 -27.78
C ARG A 323 7.95 6.64 -27.31
N MET A 324 6.74 7.16 -27.51
CA MET A 324 5.49 6.50 -27.13
C MET A 324 5.24 5.18 -27.87
N LYS A 325 5.71 5.03 -29.12
CA LYS A 325 5.53 3.79 -29.92
C LYS A 325 6.16 2.54 -29.30
N THR A 326 7.16 2.73 -28.44
CA THR A 326 7.85 1.63 -27.75
C THR A 326 7.77 1.78 -26.23
N ALA A 327 6.83 2.57 -25.72
CA ALA A 327 6.73 2.85 -24.30
C ALA A 327 6.36 1.62 -23.47
N MET A 328 6.87 1.57 -22.25
CA MET A 328 6.62 0.51 -21.27
C MET A 328 5.87 1.06 -20.05
N TYR A 329 4.78 1.79 -20.32
CA TYR A 329 3.73 2.18 -19.38
C TYR A 329 2.38 1.52 -19.75
N ALA A 330 1.36 1.64 -18.90
CA ALA A 330 0.04 1.06 -19.17
C ALA A 330 -0.74 1.89 -20.21
N GLU A 331 -0.74 1.46 -21.47
CA GLU A 331 -1.38 2.17 -22.59
C GLU A 331 -2.89 2.39 -22.39
N THR A 332 -3.59 1.40 -21.83
CA THR A 332 -5.04 1.47 -21.55
C THR A 332 -5.41 2.59 -20.58
N PHE A 333 -4.48 3.09 -19.76
CA PHE A 333 -4.74 4.26 -18.94
C PHE A 333 -4.98 5.51 -19.79
N LEU A 334 -4.27 5.69 -20.91
CA LEU A 334 -4.46 6.86 -21.77
C LEU A 334 -5.86 6.87 -22.40
N GLU A 335 -6.36 5.70 -22.80
CA GLU A 335 -7.74 5.54 -23.31
C GLU A 335 -8.80 5.90 -22.25
N CYS A 336 -8.52 5.64 -20.98
CA CYS A 336 -9.39 6.02 -19.86
C CYS A 336 -9.27 7.51 -19.50
N PHE A 337 -8.06 8.06 -19.62
CA PHE A 337 -7.72 9.42 -19.20
C PHE A 337 -8.21 10.48 -20.19
N GLU A 338 -8.00 10.26 -21.50
CA GLU A 338 -8.38 11.21 -22.55
C GLU A 338 -9.83 11.73 -22.42
N PRO A 339 -10.87 10.87 -22.31
CA PRO A 339 -12.24 11.35 -22.15
C PRO A 339 -12.54 12.01 -20.80
N ALA A 340 -11.65 11.86 -19.81
CA ALA A 340 -11.83 12.39 -18.46
C ALA A 340 -11.22 13.79 -18.26
N ILE A 341 -10.28 14.24 -19.11
CA ILE A 341 -9.55 15.51 -18.96
C ILE A 341 -10.48 16.69 -18.70
N VAL A 342 -11.51 16.85 -19.54
CA VAL A 342 -12.50 17.93 -19.44
C VAL A 342 -13.22 17.91 -18.09
N THR A 343 -13.57 16.71 -17.61
CA THR A 343 -14.32 16.55 -16.35
C THR A 343 -13.43 16.84 -15.15
N LEU A 344 -12.20 16.32 -15.14
CA LEU A 344 -11.21 16.58 -14.10
C LEU A 344 -10.93 18.08 -13.98
N ALA A 345 -10.69 18.76 -15.10
CA ALA A 345 -10.45 20.20 -15.11
C ALA A 345 -11.67 21.02 -14.66
N ALA A 346 -12.88 20.65 -15.11
CA ALA A 346 -14.10 21.37 -14.74
C ALA A 346 -14.48 21.21 -13.26
N LYS A 347 -14.14 20.07 -12.65
CA LYS A 347 -14.51 19.74 -11.26
C LYS A 347 -13.39 20.01 -10.26
N GLY A 348 -12.14 20.07 -10.70
CA GLY A 348 -10.97 20.17 -9.83
C GLY A 348 -10.68 18.88 -9.04
N THR A 349 -11.27 17.75 -9.45
CA THR A 349 -11.05 16.44 -8.86
C THR A 349 -9.61 15.99 -9.11
N LYS A 350 -8.94 15.50 -8.06
CA LYS A 350 -7.55 15.03 -8.14
C LYS A 350 -7.47 13.64 -8.75
N LEU A 351 -6.36 13.33 -9.42
CA LEU A 351 -6.10 12.01 -9.99
C LEU A 351 -4.74 11.50 -9.52
N ALA A 352 -4.67 10.29 -8.97
CA ALA A 352 -3.41 9.62 -8.65
C ALA A 352 -3.44 8.15 -9.10
N VAL A 353 -2.50 7.75 -9.96
CA VAL A 353 -2.49 6.43 -10.59
C VAL A 353 -1.09 5.85 -10.63
N ASN A 354 -0.98 4.52 -10.64
CA ASN A 354 0.29 3.81 -10.80
C ASN A 354 0.53 3.32 -12.24
N ALA A 355 -0.01 4.01 -13.25
CA ALA A 355 0.04 3.54 -14.64
C ALA A 355 1.41 3.66 -15.34
N GLY A 356 2.44 4.21 -14.69
CA GLY A 356 3.75 4.48 -15.28
C GLY A 356 4.59 3.25 -15.62
N ALA A 357 4.31 2.12 -14.96
CA ALA A 357 5.08 0.88 -15.05
C ALA A 357 6.61 1.12 -15.07
N SER A 358 7.28 0.91 -16.20
CA SER A 358 8.74 1.09 -16.32
C SER A 358 9.16 2.41 -16.98
N ASP A 359 8.21 3.21 -17.49
CA ASP A 359 8.44 4.48 -18.19
C ASP A 359 7.57 5.62 -17.62
N THR A 360 7.54 5.74 -16.28
CA THR A 360 6.72 6.71 -15.53
C THR A 360 6.90 8.16 -15.99
N GLU A 361 8.14 8.59 -16.23
CA GLU A 361 8.44 9.94 -16.72
C GLU A 361 7.81 10.18 -18.10
N LEU A 362 7.94 9.22 -19.02
CA LEU A 362 7.37 9.33 -20.36
C LEU A 362 5.83 9.38 -20.32
N LEU A 363 5.20 8.60 -19.44
CA LEU A 363 3.75 8.68 -19.26
C LEU A 363 3.33 10.07 -18.73
N ALA A 364 4.07 10.62 -17.78
CA ALA A 364 3.77 11.95 -17.24
C ALA A 364 3.91 13.06 -18.31
N GLU A 365 4.92 12.96 -19.19
CA GLU A 365 5.07 13.85 -20.35
C GLU A 365 3.88 13.72 -21.32
N ALA A 366 3.46 12.49 -21.64
CA ALA A 366 2.31 12.23 -22.51
C ALA A 366 1.01 12.80 -21.92
N VAL A 367 0.78 12.60 -20.62
CA VAL A 367 -0.38 13.16 -19.89
C VAL A 367 -0.36 14.69 -19.91
N GLN A 368 0.80 15.31 -19.63
CA GLN A 368 0.94 16.77 -19.68
C GLN A 368 0.69 17.32 -21.09
N HIS A 369 1.13 16.60 -22.12
CA HIS A 369 0.88 16.95 -23.52
C HIS A 369 -0.62 16.92 -23.82
N MET A 370 -1.32 15.81 -23.52
CA MET A 370 -2.77 15.67 -23.74
C MET A 370 -3.59 16.73 -23.01
N VAL A 371 -3.22 17.06 -21.76
CA VAL A 371 -3.87 18.14 -20.99
C VAL A 371 -3.73 19.49 -21.73
N THR A 372 -2.53 19.77 -22.25
CA THR A 372 -2.22 21.02 -22.95
C THR A 372 -2.97 21.11 -24.28
N GLU A 373 -3.00 20.02 -25.05
CA GLU A 373 -3.73 19.94 -26.32
C GLU A 373 -5.25 20.08 -26.14
N ALA A 374 -5.79 19.54 -25.05
CA ALA A 374 -7.18 19.72 -24.66
C ALA A 374 -7.50 21.15 -24.18
N GLY A 375 -6.51 22.04 -24.06
CA GLY A 375 -6.68 23.44 -23.69
C GLY A 375 -6.83 23.72 -22.19
N PHE A 376 -6.37 22.79 -21.33
CA PHE A 376 -6.42 22.93 -19.88
C PHE A 376 -5.03 23.13 -19.26
N ALA A 377 -4.98 23.68 -18.06
CA ALA A 377 -3.76 23.95 -17.31
C ALA A 377 -3.72 23.10 -16.02
N LEU A 378 -3.92 21.78 -16.13
CA LEU A 378 -3.78 20.86 -15.00
C LEU A 378 -2.29 20.60 -14.73
N ASN A 379 -1.91 20.64 -13.46
CA ASN A 379 -0.56 20.41 -13.00
C ASN A 379 -0.27 18.90 -12.90
N VAL A 380 0.68 18.40 -13.71
CA VAL A 380 1.08 16.99 -13.71
C VAL A 380 2.39 16.80 -12.95
N ALA A 381 2.40 15.86 -12.00
CA ALA A 381 3.60 15.41 -11.30
C ALA A 381 3.82 13.91 -11.49
N TRP A 382 5.05 13.46 -11.27
CA TRP A 382 5.35 12.03 -11.21
C TRP A 382 6.30 11.65 -10.08
N VAL A 383 6.22 10.38 -9.66
CA VAL A 383 7.02 9.82 -8.57
C VAL A 383 8.08 8.86 -9.13
N GLU A 384 9.35 9.18 -8.86
CA GLU A 384 10.54 8.37 -9.18
C GLU A 384 10.94 7.52 -7.97
N GLY A 385 11.51 6.34 -8.22
CA GLY A 385 12.27 5.57 -7.22
C GLY A 385 12.00 4.08 -7.23
N ASP A 386 11.05 3.62 -8.06
CA ASP A 386 10.63 2.24 -8.18
C ASP A 386 11.58 1.40 -9.03
N ASP A 387 12.14 1.91 -10.13
CA ASP A 387 13.20 1.22 -10.88
C ASP A 387 14.50 1.20 -10.06
N VAL A 388 14.84 0.04 -9.51
CA VAL A 388 15.98 -0.20 -8.62
C VAL A 388 16.98 -1.18 -9.21
N THR A 389 16.91 -1.42 -10.53
CA THR A 389 17.76 -2.39 -11.23
C THR A 389 19.25 -2.14 -10.97
N GLY A 390 19.68 -0.88 -11.01
CA GLY A 390 21.07 -0.49 -10.72
C GLY A 390 21.49 -0.75 -9.28
N GLN A 391 20.61 -0.45 -8.32
CA GLN A 391 20.83 -0.64 -6.89
C GLN A 391 20.90 -2.14 -6.55
N VAL A 392 19.98 -2.95 -7.07
CA VAL A 392 19.99 -4.41 -6.89
C VAL A 392 21.27 -5.01 -7.44
N ASN A 393 21.65 -4.67 -8.67
CA ASN A 393 22.91 -5.15 -9.27
C ASN A 393 24.16 -4.78 -8.47
N ARG A 394 24.17 -3.58 -7.86
CA ARG A 394 25.25 -3.16 -6.96
C ARG A 394 25.24 -3.98 -5.67
N LEU A 395 24.08 -4.14 -5.04
CA LEU A 395 23.95 -4.87 -3.77
C LEU A 395 24.29 -6.36 -3.92
N ILE A 396 23.92 -7.00 -5.03
CA ILE A 396 24.35 -8.37 -5.36
C ILE A 396 25.89 -8.47 -5.35
N LYS A 397 26.59 -7.50 -5.97
CA LYS A 397 28.07 -7.45 -5.98
C LYS A 397 28.67 -7.18 -4.60
N GLU A 398 27.94 -6.47 -3.73
CA GLU A 398 28.32 -6.22 -2.34
C GLU A 398 28.02 -7.43 -1.42
N GLY A 399 27.36 -8.48 -1.93
CA GLY A 399 27.08 -9.73 -1.22
C GLY A 399 25.68 -9.83 -0.63
N GLU A 400 24.76 -8.93 -0.98
CA GLU A 400 23.35 -9.05 -0.62
C GLU A 400 22.73 -10.32 -1.23
N GLN A 401 21.97 -11.06 -0.43
CA GLN A 401 21.51 -12.40 -0.79
C GLN A 401 20.12 -12.38 -1.43
N PHE A 402 19.35 -11.30 -1.23
CA PHE A 402 17.97 -11.14 -1.72
C PHE A 402 17.14 -12.41 -1.50
N GLU A 403 17.06 -12.87 -0.26
CA GLU A 403 16.29 -14.05 0.09
C GLU A 403 14.81 -13.87 -0.26
N SER A 404 14.23 -14.89 -0.90
CA SER A 404 12.85 -14.88 -1.36
C SER A 404 11.87 -14.89 -0.18
N LEU A 405 10.86 -14.02 -0.24
CA LEU A 405 9.77 -14.00 0.74
C LEU A 405 8.90 -15.26 0.70
N MET A 406 8.86 -15.97 -0.44
CA MET A 406 7.92 -17.08 -0.65
C MET A 406 8.47 -18.42 -0.17
N HIS A 407 9.78 -18.62 -0.29
CA HIS A 407 10.39 -19.93 -0.07
C HIS A 407 11.76 -19.87 0.62
N GLY A 408 12.21 -18.70 1.06
CA GLY A 408 13.43 -18.55 1.87
C GLY A 408 14.73 -18.94 1.18
N LYS A 409 14.71 -19.15 -0.14
CA LYS A 409 15.93 -19.44 -0.93
C LYS A 409 16.63 -18.13 -1.25
N ARG A 410 17.93 -18.21 -1.50
CA ARG A 410 18.76 -17.08 -1.93
C ARG A 410 18.70 -16.89 -3.44
N LEU A 411 18.92 -15.66 -3.90
CA LEU A 411 18.89 -15.34 -5.32
C LEU A 411 19.89 -16.18 -6.14
N GLU A 412 21.06 -16.51 -5.54
CA GLU A 412 22.07 -17.40 -6.14
C GLU A 412 21.56 -18.83 -6.43
N GLU A 413 20.54 -19.29 -5.69
CA GLU A 413 19.93 -20.61 -5.88
C GLU A 413 18.85 -20.61 -6.98
N TRP A 414 18.49 -19.44 -7.53
CA TRP A 414 17.47 -19.32 -8.57
C TRP A 414 17.94 -19.88 -9.92
N GLY A 415 19.24 -19.80 -10.19
CA GLY A 415 19.85 -20.29 -11.44
C GLY A 415 19.54 -19.44 -12.67
N MET A 416 19.04 -18.21 -12.50
CA MET A 416 18.70 -17.26 -13.56
C MET A 416 19.36 -15.91 -13.33
N GLU A 417 19.65 -15.19 -14.41
CA GLU A 417 20.26 -13.86 -14.35
C GLU A 417 19.17 -12.77 -14.31
N PRO A 418 19.13 -11.93 -13.26
CA PRO A 418 18.23 -10.78 -13.19
C PRO A 418 18.39 -9.81 -14.36
N ILE A 419 17.28 -9.33 -14.92
CA ILE A 419 17.29 -8.33 -16.01
C ILE A 419 16.68 -6.98 -15.60
N CYS A 420 15.72 -6.98 -14.67
CA CYS A 420 15.17 -5.75 -14.12
C CYS A 420 14.69 -5.98 -12.68
N ALA A 421 14.65 -4.90 -11.89
CA ALA A 421 14.09 -4.93 -10.55
C ALA A 421 13.27 -3.69 -10.25
N GLN A 422 12.09 -3.88 -9.67
CA GLN A 422 11.18 -2.81 -9.32
C GLN A 422 10.75 -2.92 -7.85
N ALA A 423 10.97 -1.84 -7.09
CA ALA A 423 10.57 -1.70 -5.71
C ALA A 423 9.18 -1.09 -5.58
N TYR A 424 8.48 -1.47 -4.52
CA TYR A 424 7.19 -0.90 -4.18
C TYR A 424 7.42 0.39 -3.39
N LEU A 425 6.84 1.50 -3.86
CA LEU A 425 6.86 2.77 -3.14
C LEU A 425 5.58 2.99 -2.31
N GLY A 426 5.66 3.86 -1.31
CA GLY A 426 4.52 4.33 -0.52
C GLY A 426 3.78 5.52 -1.14
N GLY A 427 2.71 5.96 -0.48
CA GLY A 427 1.83 7.06 -0.85
C GLY A 427 2.34 8.44 -0.45
N LEU A 428 3.35 8.55 0.41
CA LEU A 428 3.84 9.87 0.87
C LEU A 428 4.44 10.73 -0.26
N GLY A 429 4.97 10.12 -1.32
CA GLY A 429 5.37 10.84 -2.54
C GLY A 429 4.18 11.49 -3.26
N ILE A 430 3.04 10.79 -3.30
CA ILE A 430 1.77 11.31 -3.85
C ILE A 430 1.25 12.45 -2.99
N ALA A 431 1.27 12.29 -1.66
CA ALA A 431 0.87 13.35 -0.73
C ALA A 431 1.72 14.62 -0.94
N ARG A 432 3.04 14.44 -1.15
CA ARG A 432 3.94 15.56 -1.43
C ARG A 432 3.61 16.22 -2.76
N ALA A 433 3.41 15.46 -3.83
CA ALA A 433 3.03 16.00 -5.15
C ALA A 433 1.75 16.85 -5.09
N LEU A 434 0.71 16.34 -4.43
CA LEU A 434 -0.55 17.08 -4.25
C LEU A 434 -0.37 18.33 -3.39
N SER A 435 0.50 18.28 -2.37
CA SER A 435 0.84 19.44 -1.53
C SER A 435 1.57 20.55 -2.28
N GLU A 436 2.33 20.20 -3.32
CA GLU A 436 2.99 21.17 -4.22
C GLU A 436 2.04 21.76 -5.27
N GLY A 437 0.79 21.27 -5.33
CA GLY A 437 -0.24 21.78 -6.22
C GLY A 437 -0.51 20.91 -7.45
N ALA A 438 -0.09 19.63 -7.45
CA ALA A 438 -0.48 18.71 -8.50
C ALA A 438 -2.00 18.53 -8.57
N ASP A 439 -2.52 18.38 -9.78
CA ASP A 439 -3.87 17.90 -10.07
C ASP A 439 -3.84 16.42 -10.43
N ILE A 440 -2.79 16.00 -11.12
CA ILE A 440 -2.58 14.64 -11.60
C ILE A 440 -1.21 14.15 -11.11
N VAL A 441 -1.16 12.97 -10.50
CA VAL A 441 0.07 12.32 -10.04
C VAL A 441 0.21 10.96 -10.72
N ILE A 442 1.30 10.79 -11.46
CA ILE A 442 1.65 9.55 -12.15
C ILE A 442 2.75 8.82 -11.37
N CYS A 443 2.51 7.57 -11.01
CA CYS A 443 3.47 6.72 -10.33
C CYS A 443 3.88 5.55 -11.23
N GLY A 444 5.10 5.06 -11.05
CA GLY A 444 5.49 3.70 -11.44
C GLY A 444 4.95 2.71 -10.42
N ARG A 445 5.76 1.76 -9.95
CA ARG A 445 5.32 0.84 -8.89
C ARG A 445 5.25 1.51 -7.52
N VAL A 446 4.02 1.82 -7.11
CA VAL A 446 3.64 2.01 -5.70
C VAL A 446 2.87 0.79 -5.22
N ALA A 447 2.77 0.59 -3.91
CA ALA A 447 1.79 -0.35 -3.37
C ALA A 447 0.36 0.05 -3.78
N ASP A 448 -0.52 -0.92 -3.94
CA ASP A 448 -1.82 -0.71 -4.62
C ASP A 448 -2.73 0.24 -3.82
N ALA A 449 -2.67 0.17 -2.49
CA ALA A 449 -3.31 1.10 -1.56
C ALA A 449 -2.62 2.47 -1.41
N ALA A 450 -1.39 2.64 -1.91
CA ALA A 450 -0.59 3.87 -1.71
C ALA A 450 -1.25 5.15 -2.25
N PRO A 451 -1.97 5.16 -3.39
CA PRO A 451 -2.71 6.34 -3.83
C PRO A 451 -3.73 6.83 -2.79
N VAL A 452 -4.39 5.93 -2.08
CA VAL A 452 -5.37 6.28 -1.04
C VAL A 452 -4.68 6.83 0.21
N ILE A 453 -3.54 6.24 0.61
CA ILE A 453 -2.68 6.80 1.67
C ILE A 453 -2.25 8.23 1.30
N GLY A 454 -1.74 8.41 0.09
CA GLY A 454 -1.22 9.70 -0.38
C GLY A 454 -2.28 10.81 -0.43
N VAL A 455 -3.46 10.51 -0.99
CA VAL A 455 -4.59 11.44 -1.02
C VAL A 455 -5.08 11.76 0.39
N SER A 456 -5.22 10.76 1.26
CA SER A 456 -5.70 10.96 2.63
C SER A 456 -4.72 11.80 3.46
N ALA A 457 -3.42 11.52 3.35
CA ALA A 457 -2.38 12.28 4.03
C ALA A 457 -2.31 13.74 3.55
N TRP A 458 -2.43 13.98 2.24
CA TRP A 458 -2.53 15.34 1.70
C TRP A 458 -3.78 16.07 2.19
N TRP A 459 -4.94 15.41 2.13
CA TRP A 459 -6.21 16.03 2.48
C TRP A 459 -6.26 16.39 3.97
N HIS A 460 -5.84 15.51 4.87
CA HIS A 460 -5.89 15.74 6.31
C HIS A 460 -4.61 16.37 6.89
N GLY A 461 -3.57 16.55 6.07
CA GLY A 461 -2.28 17.10 6.48
C GLY A 461 -1.52 16.15 7.44
N TRP A 462 -1.68 14.84 7.26
CA TRP A 462 -1.00 13.85 8.09
C TRP A 462 0.50 13.82 7.83
N ARG A 463 1.24 13.49 8.89
CA ARG A 463 2.68 13.23 8.84
C ARG A 463 2.96 11.72 8.76
N ASP A 464 4.21 11.40 8.45
CA ASP A 464 4.77 10.06 8.36
C ASP A 464 4.87 9.33 9.72
N ASP A 465 4.65 10.02 10.84
CA ASP A 465 4.61 9.47 12.20
C ASP A 465 3.18 9.26 12.75
N GLN A 466 2.14 9.57 11.97
CA GLN A 466 0.73 9.39 12.36
C GLN A 466 0.21 8.01 11.97
N PHE A 467 0.82 6.96 12.53
CA PHE A 467 0.65 5.59 12.07
C PHE A 467 -0.81 5.10 12.08
N ASP A 468 -1.60 5.37 13.13
CA ASP A 468 -3.02 4.96 13.16
C ASP A 468 -3.82 5.51 11.96
N CYS A 469 -3.56 6.77 11.61
CA CYS A 469 -4.23 7.41 10.47
C CYS A 469 -3.80 6.79 9.13
N LEU A 470 -2.49 6.59 8.96
CA LEU A 470 -1.93 5.96 7.76
C LEU A 470 -2.38 4.51 7.61
N ALA A 471 -2.48 3.76 8.70
CA ALA A 471 -2.94 2.38 8.72
C ALA A 471 -4.43 2.27 8.34
N GLY A 472 -5.25 3.19 8.85
CA GLY A 472 -6.65 3.30 8.43
C GLY A 472 -6.78 3.58 6.93
N ALA A 473 -5.96 4.48 6.38
CA ALA A 473 -5.94 4.74 4.94
C ALA A 473 -5.36 3.60 4.10
N LEU A 474 -4.40 2.82 4.63
CA LEU A 474 -3.91 1.59 4.00
C LEU A 474 -5.05 0.59 3.83
N VAL A 475 -5.82 0.33 4.89
CA VAL A 475 -6.98 -0.59 4.83
C VAL A 475 -8.09 -0.02 3.95
N ALA A 476 -8.36 1.28 4.01
CA ALA A 476 -9.31 1.92 3.10
C ALA A 476 -8.88 1.75 1.63
N GLY A 477 -7.58 1.89 1.35
CA GLY A 477 -6.99 1.68 0.02
C GLY A 477 -7.15 0.24 -0.46
N HIS A 478 -6.79 -0.73 0.38
CA HIS A 478 -6.98 -2.16 0.14
C HIS A 478 -8.43 -2.52 -0.21
N LEU A 479 -9.39 -1.82 0.41
CA LEU A 479 -10.80 -2.06 0.17
C LEU A 479 -11.31 -1.45 -1.14
N ILE A 480 -10.69 -0.39 -1.67
CA ILE A 480 -11.17 0.29 -2.89
C ILE A 480 -10.25 0.13 -4.11
N GLU A 481 -9.10 -0.53 -3.94
CA GLU A 481 -8.35 -1.13 -5.04
C GLU A 481 -9.13 -2.32 -5.64
N CYS A 482 -8.68 -2.84 -6.79
CA CYS A 482 -9.37 -3.91 -7.51
C CYS A 482 -10.84 -3.60 -7.93
N SER A 483 -11.18 -2.31 -8.04
CA SER A 483 -12.45 -1.80 -8.57
C SER A 483 -13.70 -2.45 -7.96
N ALA A 484 -14.47 -3.22 -8.74
CA ALA A 484 -15.78 -3.71 -8.37
C ALA A 484 -15.77 -4.83 -7.30
N TYR A 485 -14.61 -5.27 -6.79
CA TYR A 485 -14.55 -6.41 -5.87
C TYR A 485 -15.33 -6.14 -4.57
N VAL A 486 -15.05 -5.01 -3.91
CA VAL A 486 -15.74 -4.61 -2.68
C VAL A 486 -17.23 -4.27 -2.90
N THR A 487 -17.64 -4.09 -4.15
CA THR A 487 -19.02 -3.82 -4.55
C THR A 487 -19.76 -5.04 -5.11
N GLY A 488 -19.18 -6.25 -4.99
CA GLY A 488 -19.82 -7.52 -5.32
C GLY A 488 -19.09 -8.37 -6.37
N GLY A 489 -18.03 -7.86 -7.00
CA GLY A 489 -17.16 -8.65 -7.87
C GLY A 489 -16.44 -9.74 -7.08
N TYR A 490 -16.38 -10.96 -7.63
CA TYR A 490 -15.77 -12.12 -6.96
C TYR A 490 -16.37 -12.46 -5.57
N TYR A 491 -17.56 -11.94 -5.26
CA TYR A 491 -18.23 -12.23 -3.99
C TYR A 491 -18.97 -13.57 -4.06
N SER A 492 -18.67 -14.48 -3.12
CA SER A 492 -19.34 -15.80 -3.03
C SER A 492 -20.88 -15.74 -2.92
N GLY A 493 -21.43 -14.63 -2.43
CA GLY A 493 -22.88 -14.39 -2.31
C GLY A 493 -23.52 -13.78 -3.57
N PHE A 494 -22.95 -14.00 -4.77
CA PHE A 494 -23.39 -13.39 -6.02
C PHE A 494 -24.87 -13.67 -6.40
N LYS A 495 -25.47 -14.76 -5.90
CA LYS A 495 -26.86 -15.10 -6.21
C LYS A 495 -27.85 -14.05 -5.71
N ASP A 496 -27.54 -13.40 -4.59
CA ASP A 496 -28.35 -12.29 -4.08
C ASP A 496 -28.32 -11.09 -5.04
N LEU A 497 -27.14 -10.78 -5.60
CA LEU A 497 -26.99 -9.75 -6.64
C LEU A 497 -27.76 -10.09 -7.92
N MET A 498 -27.85 -11.39 -8.26
CA MET A 498 -28.64 -11.85 -9.40
C MET A 498 -30.13 -11.69 -9.17
N LYS A 499 -30.61 -12.14 -8.01
CA LYS A 499 -32.02 -12.05 -7.62
C LYS A 499 -32.55 -10.61 -7.66
N ASP A 500 -31.72 -9.66 -7.23
CA ASP A 500 -32.08 -8.24 -7.21
C ASP A 500 -31.76 -7.51 -8.53
N GLY A 501 -31.22 -8.19 -9.54
CA GLY A 501 -30.84 -7.59 -10.83
C GLY A 501 -29.64 -6.61 -10.75
N ARG A 502 -28.87 -6.65 -9.65
CA ARG A 502 -27.78 -5.71 -9.37
C ARG A 502 -26.43 -6.14 -9.98
N HIS A 503 -26.29 -7.35 -10.50
CA HIS A 503 -25.04 -7.89 -11.05
C HIS A 503 -24.60 -7.28 -12.41
N VAL A 504 -25.48 -6.57 -13.13
CA VAL A 504 -25.23 -6.19 -14.54
C VAL A 504 -24.26 -5.01 -14.69
N ASN A 505 -24.51 -3.90 -14.01
CA ASN A 505 -23.68 -2.68 -14.08
C ASN A 505 -23.14 -2.36 -12.69
N MET A 506 -22.19 -3.17 -12.20
CA MET A 506 -21.64 -3.00 -10.85
C MET A 506 -20.95 -1.63 -10.69
N GLY A 507 -21.32 -0.92 -9.62
CA GLY A 507 -20.73 0.37 -9.29
C GLY A 507 -19.31 0.23 -8.78
N PHE A 508 -18.49 1.25 -8.98
CA PHE A 508 -17.12 1.27 -8.46
C PHE A 508 -17.08 1.90 -7.05
N PRO A 509 -16.09 1.55 -6.21
CA PRO A 509 -16.10 1.89 -4.81
C PRO A 509 -15.64 3.31 -4.53
N ILE A 510 -16.11 3.84 -3.39
CA ILE A 510 -15.71 5.13 -2.84
C ILE A 510 -15.38 4.93 -1.36
N ALA A 511 -14.19 5.31 -0.93
CA ALA A 511 -13.83 5.39 0.48
C ALA A 511 -14.03 6.81 1.00
N GLU A 512 -14.73 6.96 2.11
CA GLU A 512 -14.88 8.20 2.87
C GLU A 512 -13.93 8.14 4.06
N VAL A 513 -12.69 8.61 3.91
CA VAL A 513 -11.65 8.48 4.94
C VAL A 513 -11.66 9.68 5.87
N GLU A 514 -11.98 9.44 7.15
CA GLU A 514 -12.04 10.44 8.21
C GLU A 514 -10.63 10.86 8.67
N TRP A 515 -10.55 11.99 9.39
CA TRP A 515 -9.30 12.59 9.86
C TRP A 515 -8.47 11.70 10.79
N ASN A 516 -9.08 10.67 11.41
CA ASN A 516 -8.46 9.70 12.29
C ASN A 516 -8.05 8.40 11.57
N GLY A 517 -8.37 8.24 10.28
CA GLY A 517 -8.10 7.04 9.50
C GLY A 517 -9.26 6.04 9.43
N GLU A 518 -10.31 6.19 10.25
CA GLU A 518 -11.53 5.40 10.08
C GLU A 518 -12.21 5.74 8.75
N CYS A 519 -12.97 4.81 8.19
CA CYS A 519 -13.61 5.06 6.90
C CYS A 519 -15.01 4.47 6.77
N VAL A 520 -15.77 5.00 5.83
CA VAL A 520 -16.98 4.39 5.31
C VAL A 520 -16.74 4.01 3.86
N ILE A 521 -16.95 2.74 3.53
CA ILE A 521 -16.95 2.27 2.14
C ILE A 521 -18.35 2.45 1.58
N ALA A 522 -18.42 3.08 0.41
CA ALA A 522 -19.61 3.31 -0.38
C ALA A 522 -19.34 2.93 -1.85
N LYS A 523 -20.30 3.18 -2.74
CA LYS A 523 -20.15 2.94 -4.17
C LYS A 523 -20.74 4.06 -5.01
N GLU A 524 -20.38 4.07 -6.29
CA GLU A 524 -20.95 4.91 -7.32
C GLU A 524 -22.50 4.87 -7.30
N LYS A 525 -23.11 6.05 -7.39
CA LYS A 525 -24.57 6.22 -7.39
C LYS A 525 -25.19 5.67 -8.67
N ASN A 526 -26.46 5.28 -8.60
CA ASN A 526 -27.26 4.84 -9.76
C ASN A 526 -26.67 3.65 -10.55
N THR A 527 -25.93 2.78 -9.88
CA THR A 527 -25.34 1.56 -10.42
C THR A 527 -25.80 0.33 -9.64
N GLY A 528 -25.55 -0.85 -10.21
CA GLY A 528 -25.65 -2.14 -9.54
C GLY A 528 -24.51 -2.39 -8.54
N GLY A 529 -24.23 -3.67 -8.25
CA GLY A 529 -23.39 -4.12 -7.15
C GLY A 529 -24.05 -3.84 -5.80
N CYS A 530 -23.42 -4.21 -4.69
CA CYS A 530 -23.80 -3.81 -3.35
C CYS A 530 -22.57 -3.59 -2.45
N VAL A 531 -22.67 -2.74 -1.44
CA VAL A 531 -21.65 -2.64 -0.39
C VAL A 531 -22.27 -3.08 0.93
N ASN A 532 -21.89 -4.27 1.36
CA ASN A 532 -22.30 -4.82 2.65
C ASN A 532 -21.11 -5.43 3.39
N VAL A 533 -21.30 -5.79 4.66
CA VAL A 533 -20.22 -6.38 5.47
C VAL A 533 -19.57 -7.58 4.76
N GLY A 534 -20.34 -8.40 4.05
CA GLY A 534 -19.84 -9.54 3.30
C GLY A 534 -18.94 -9.17 2.11
N THR A 535 -19.28 -8.13 1.34
CA THR A 535 -18.44 -7.69 0.21
C THR A 535 -17.18 -6.98 0.68
N VAL A 536 -17.28 -6.19 1.77
CA VAL A 536 -16.13 -5.52 2.39
C VAL A 536 -15.18 -6.52 3.02
N LEU A 537 -15.70 -7.51 3.74
CA LEU A 537 -14.89 -8.59 4.31
C LEU A 537 -14.27 -9.47 3.22
N SER A 538 -15.02 -9.79 2.16
CA SER A 538 -14.50 -10.49 1.00
C SER A 538 -13.27 -9.78 0.43
N GLN A 539 -13.30 -8.45 0.28
CA GLN A 539 -12.14 -7.71 -0.21
C GLN A 539 -11.02 -7.63 0.83
N LEU A 540 -11.32 -7.46 2.12
CA LEU A 540 -10.29 -7.45 3.17
C LEU A 540 -9.49 -8.77 3.18
N GLU A 541 -10.18 -9.90 3.04
CA GLU A 541 -9.56 -11.23 3.03
C GLU A 541 -8.69 -11.49 1.79
N TYR A 542 -8.79 -10.69 0.73
CA TYR A 542 -7.95 -10.79 -0.46
C TYR A 542 -6.53 -10.26 -0.17
N GLU A 543 -5.48 -10.95 -0.63
CA GLU A 543 -4.08 -10.48 -0.60
C GLU A 543 -3.45 -10.10 0.74
N ILE A 544 -4.08 -10.44 1.87
CA ILE A 544 -3.46 -10.32 3.20
C ILE A 544 -2.67 -11.61 3.54
N GLN A 545 -1.54 -11.46 4.23
CA GLN A 545 -0.66 -12.58 4.62
C GLN A 545 -0.73 -12.90 6.12
N GLY A 546 -1.39 -12.06 6.91
CA GLY A 546 -1.37 -12.13 8.36
C GLY A 546 -2.07 -10.95 9.00
N PRO A 547 -2.20 -10.94 10.35
CA PRO A 547 -2.81 -9.84 11.09
C PRO A 547 -2.06 -8.51 11.01
N LEU A 548 -0.76 -8.53 10.70
CA LEU A 548 0.02 -7.33 10.42
C LEU A 548 0.17 -7.15 8.91
N TYR A 549 -0.48 -6.16 8.34
CA TYR A 549 -0.35 -5.82 6.94
C TYR A 549 0.83 -4.87 6.73
N TYR A 550 1.93 -5.40 6.18
CA TYR A 550 3.15 -4.66 5.91
C TYR A 550 3.03 -3.75 4.68
N ASN A 551 3.35 -2.46 4.84
CA ASN A 551 3.43 -1.47 3.77
C ASN A 551 4.64 -0.54 3.96
N CYS A 552 5.02 0.20 2.91
CA CYS A 552 6.16 1.10 2.89
C CYS A 552 6.03 2.28 3.87
N ASP A 553 4.82 2.81 4.05
CA ASP A 553 4.59 3.99 4.90
C ASP A 553 4.18 3.63 6.34
N VAL A 554 3.61 2.45 6.54
CA VAL A 554 3.03 2.03 7.82
C VAL A 554 2.86 0.51 7.85
N VAL A 555 2.77 -0.09 9.05
CA VAL A 555 2.19 -1.43 9.21
C VAL A 555 0.82 -1.31 9.86
N ALA A 556 -0.22 -1.90 9.24
CA ALA A 556 -1.56 -1.94 9.80
C ALA A 556 -1.81 -3.25 10.56
N ASP A 557 -2.21 -3.16 11.82
CA ASP A 557 -2.71 -4.28 12.62
C ASP A 557 -4.22 -4.40 12.43
N VAL A 558 -4.63 -5.44 11.69
CA VAL A 558 -6.04 -5.70 11.35
C VAL A 558 -6.73 -6.64 12.33
N SER A 559 -6.03 -7.10 13.38
CA SER A 559 -6.57 -8.11 14.33
C SER A 559 -7.87 -7.68 15.00
N ASN A 560 -8.07 -6.37 15.16
CA ASN A 560 -9.24 -5.78 15.81
C ASN A 560 -10.19 -5.09 14.82
N VAL A 561 -10.06 -5.33 13.50
CA VAL A 561 -10.93 -4.74 12.49
C VAL A 561 -12.41 -5.00 12.81
N GLN A 562 -13.23 -3.97 12.68
CA GLN A 562 -14.67 -4.04 12.87
C GLN A 562 -15.37 -3.49 11.63
N MET A 563 -16.46 -4.13 11.24
CA MET A 563 -17.29 -3.71 10.11
C MET A 563 -18.73 -3.59 10.57
N THR A 564 -19.31 -2.40 10.40
CA THR A 564 -20.70 -2.14 10.76
C THR A 564 -21.47 -1.63 9.54
N GLN A 565 -22.56 -2.30 9.19
CA GLN A 565 -23.48 -1.78 8.19
C GLN A 565 -24.17 -0.54 8.76
N VAL A 566 -23.93 0.63 8.16
CA VAL A 566 -24.55 1.89 8.64
C VAL A 566 -25.78 2.24 7.82
N GLU A 567 -25.75 2.00 6.52
CA GLU A 567 -26.88 2.23 5.59
C GLU A 567 -26.78 1.22 4.43
N ALA A 568 -27.78 1.18 3.54
CA ALA A 568 -27.67 0.43 2.30
C ALA A 568 -26.46 0.93 1.50
N ASP A 569 -25.65 -0.01 1.01
CA ASP A 569 -24.41 0.27 0.27
C ASP A 569 -23.39 1.12 1.04
N ARG A 570 -23.42 1.09 2.38
CA ARG A 570 -22.44 1.79 3.24
C ARG A 570 -22.03 0.97 4.45
N VAL A 571 -20.73 0.73 4.58
CA VAL A 571 -20.13 -0.02 5.68
C VAL A 571 -19.05 0.82 6.34
N ARG A 572 -19.15 1.03 7.65
CA ARG A 572 -18.12 1.67 8.46
C ARG A 572 -17.07 0.64 8.85
N VAL A 573 -15.80 0.99 8.68
CA VAL A 573 -14.63 0.18 9.05
C VAL A 573 -13.83 0.90 10.12
N THR A 574 -13.59 0.23 11.25
CA THR A 574 -12.85 0.76 12.41
C THR A 574 -11.93 -0.32 13.02
N GLY A 575 -11.20 0.03 14.07
CA GLY A 575 -10.40 -0.93 14.86
C GLY A 575 -9.01 -1.25 14.29
N ILE A 576 -8.60 -0.57 13.22
CA ILE A 576 -7.26 -0.66 12.66
C ILE A 576 -6.28 0.14 13.53
N ARG A 577 -5.11 -0.45 13.83
CA ARG A 577 -4.02 0.24 14.54
C ARG A 577 -2.77 0.30 13.68
N GLY A 578 -2.05 1.41 13.74
CA GLY A 578 -0.83 1.61 12.99
C GLY A 578 0.42 1.38 13.84
N ARG A 579 1.44 0.84 13.18
CA ARG A 579 2.79 0.70 13.72
C ARG A 579 3.82 1.30 12.75
N PRO A 580 5.04 1.62 13.20
CA PRO A 580 6.09 2.13 12.32
C PRO A 580 6.29 1.23 11.09
N PRO A 581 6.59 1.79 9.90
CA PRO A 581 6.89 0.99 8.72
C PRO A 581 8.13 0.10 8.92
N PRO A 582 8.27 -0.98 8.13
CA PRO A 582 9.52 -1.74 8.09
C PRO A 582 10.67 -0.89 7.54
N PRO A 583 11.94 -1.16 7.93
CA PRO A 583 13.11 -0.49 7.34
C PRO A 583 13.35 -0.88 5.87
N THR A 584 12.57 -1.82 5.34
CA THR A 584 12.63 -2.37 3.99
C THR A 584 11.30 -2.20 3.26
N THR A 585 11.34 -2.29 1.93
CA THR A 585 10.18 -2.43 1.05
C THR A 585 10.29 -3.72 0.23
N LYS A 586 9.18 -4.17 -0.36
CA LYS A 586 9.14 -5.26 -1.33
C LYS A 586 9.85 -4.84 -2.61
N VAL A 587 10.68 -5.73 -3.16
CA VAL A 587 11.26 -5.61 -4.50
C VAL A 587 10.97 -6.87 -5.29
N GLY A 588 10.53 -6.68 -6.54
CA GLY A 588 10.40 -7.75 -7.51
C GLY A 588 11.55 -7.74 -8.48
N ILE A 589 12.24 -8.87 -8.62
CA ILE A 589 13.38 -9.06 -9.50
C ILE A 589 12.94 -10.02 -10.61
N THR A 590 13.09 -9.62 -11.87
CA THR A 590 12.63 -10.40 -13.02
C THR A 590 13.80 -11.05 -13.75
N ALA A 591 13.64 -12.29 -14.17
CA ALA A 591 14.61 -13.00 -15.02
C ALA A 591 13.91 -13.81 -16.13
N PRO A 592 14.54 -13.97 -17.31
CA PRO A 592 14.03 -14.84 -18.36
C PRO A 592 14.17 -16.32 -17.97
N ALA A 593 13.09 -17.10 -18.11
CA ALA A 593 13.06 -18.51 -17.69
C ALA A 593 13.01 -19.50 -18.86
N GLY A 594 12.59 -19.06 -20.05
CA GLY A 594 12.58 -19.87 -21.26
C GLY A 594 11.36 -19.59 -22.13
N PHE A 595 10.88 -20.63 -22.81
CA PHE A 595 9.72 -20.59 -23.69
C PHE A 595 8.64 -21.53 -23.19
N GLN A 596 7.38 -21.12 -23.38
CA GLN A 596 6.22 -21.93 -23.07
C GLN A 596 5.28 -22.02 -24.27
N ALA A 597 4.58 -23.14 -24.38
CA ALA A 597 3.54 -23.38 -25.38
C ALA A 597 2.54 -24.39 -24.83
N GLU A 598 1.33 -24.39 -25.39
CA GLU A 598 0.30 -25.35 -25.01
C GLU A 598 -0.49 -25.87 -26.20
N TRP A 599 -1.00 -27.08 -26.02
CA TRP A 599 -1.88 -27.80 -26.92
C TRP A 599 -3.18 -28.14 -26.20
N HIS A 600 -4.29 -28.06 -26.92
CA HIS A 600 -5.61 -28.42 -26.40
C HIS A 600 -6.23 -29.50 -27.27
N ILE A 601 -6.57 -30.63 -26.64
CA ILE A 601 -7.33 -31.73 -27.23
C ILE A 601 -8.65 -31.80 -26.48
N TYR A 602 -9.77 -31.67 -27.20
CA TYR A 602 -11.10 -31.79 -26.62
C TYR A 602 -11.53 -33.25 -26.63
N LEU A 603 -11.92 -33.76 -25.46
CA LEU A 603 -12.41 -35.12 -25.26
C LEU A 603 -13.87 -35.06 -24.80
N CYS A 604 -14.68 -36.08 -25.10
CA CYS A 604 -16.06 -36.16 -24.63
C CYS A 604 -16.50 -37.59 -24.30
N GLY A 605 -17.55 -37.71 -23.48
CA GLY A 605 -18.21 -38.97 -23.16
C GLY A 605 -17.61 -39.75 -21.98
N LEU A 606 -17.78 -41.07 -22.01
CA LEU A 606 -17.39 -42.00 -20.93
C LEU A 606 -15.86 -42.14 -20.80
N ASP A 607 -15.42 -42.72 -19.68
CA ASP A 607 -14.03 -43.19 -19.45
C ASP A 607 -12.98 -42.07 -19.59
N MET A 608 -13.31 -40.87 -19.10
CA MET A 608 -12.49 -39.67 -19.32
C MET A 608 -11.05 -39.83 -18.83
N GLU A 609 -10.86 -40.45 -17.68
CA GLU A 609 -9.53 -40.69 -17.11
C GLU A 609 -8.69 -41.60 -18.02
N GLU A 610 -9.27 -42.68 -18.55
CA GLU A 610 -8.62 -43.59 -19.48
C GLU A 610 -8.32 -42.92 -20.83
N LYS A 611 -9.21 -42.06 -21.31
CA LYS A 611 -9.02 -41.29 -22.56
C LYS A 611 -7.87 -40.29 -22.44
N CYS A 612 -7.78 -39.57 -21.31
CA CYS A 612 -6.64 -38.72 -21.01
C CYS A 612 -5.36 -39.54 -20.92
N LYS A 613 -5.41 -40.67 -20.21
CA LYS A 613 -4.25 -41.54 -20.01
C LYS A 613 -3.68 -42.11 -21.32
N ILE A 614 -4.52 -42.67 -22.20
CA ILE A 614 -4.03 -43.24 -23.47
C ILE A 614 -3.40 -42.15 -24.35
N THR A 615 -3.99 -40.95 -24.36
CA THR A 615 -3.48 -39.81 -25.13
C THR A 615 -2.16 -39.32 -24.55
N GLU A 616 -2.04 -39.20 -23.22
CA GLU A 616 -0.79 -38.88 -22.54
C GLU A 616 0.32 -39.89 -22.85
N ASP A 617 0.02 -41.19 -22.72
CA ASP A 617 0.99 -42.27 -22.94
C ASP A 617 1.54 -42.23 -24.39
N GLN A 618 0.68 -41.96 -25.38
CA GLN A 618 1.09 -41.79 -26.77
C GLN A 618 1.96 -40.54 -27.00
N ILE A 619 1.61 -39.40 -26.41
CA ILE A 619 2.40 -38.17 -26.52
C ILE A 619 3.78 -38.38 -25.92
N ARG A 620 3.85 -38.96 -24.71
CA ARG A 620 5.13 -39.27 -24.05
C ARG A 620 5.98 -40.22 -24.90
N HIS A 621 5.36 -41.22 -25.52
CA HIS A 621 6.06 -42.12 -26.44
C HIS A 621 6.62 -41.39 -27.68
N ALA A 622 5.84 -40.50 -28.30
CA ALA A 622 6.27 -39.71 -29.46
C ALA A 622 7.45 -38.77 -29.13
N ILE A 623 7.43 -38.14 -27.94
CA ILE A 623 8.53 -37.27 -27.49
C ILE A 623 9.82 -38.08 -27.24
N GLY A 624 9.70 -39.27 -26.64
CA GLY A 624 10.82 -40.15 -26.32
C GLY A 624 11.85 -39.48 -25.39
N ASP A 625 13.13 -39.67 -25.67
CA ASP A 625 14.23 -39.15 -24.83
C ASP A 625 14.27 -37.60 -24.76
N ASN A 626 13.58 -36.92 -25.69
CA ASN A 626 13.47 -35.45 -25.65
C ASN A 626 12.62 -34.93 -24.49
N ILE A 627 11.92 -35.80 -23.73
CA ILE A 627 11.20 -35.39 -22.50
C ILE A 627 12.14 -34.63 -21.55
N SER A 628 13.41 -35.04 -21.49
CA SER A 628 14.46 -34.40 -20.66
C SER A 628 14.77 -32.94 -21.03
N LYS A 629 14.36 -32.47 -22.21
CA LYS A 629 14.54 -31.06 -22.64
C LYS A 629 13.49 -30.13 -22.06
N PHE A 630 12.37 -30.65 -21.56
CA PHE A 630 11.32 -29.85 -20.96
C PHE A 630 11.59 -29.66 -19.47
N THR A 631 11.59 -28.41 -19.01
CA THR A 631 11.60 -28.10 -17.57
C THR A 631 10.23 -28.32 -16.95
N THR A 632 9.16 -28.24 -17.74
CA THR A 632 7.81 -28.62 -17.33
C THR A 632 7.09 -29.24 -18.51
N LEU A 633 6.45 -30.39 -18.30
CA LEU A 633 5.51 -31.02 -19.23
C LEU A 633 4.33 -31.56 -18.42
N LYS A 634 3.19 -30.90 -18.52
CA LYS A 634 1.98 -31.25 -17.77
C LYS A 634 0.82 -31.60 -18.70
N PHE A 635 0.03 -32.55 -18.24
CA PHE A 635 -1.19 -33.00 -18.88
C PHE A 635 -2.34 -32.73 -17.90
N HIS A 636 -3.33 -31.97 -18.34
CA HIS A 636 -4.43 -31.51 -17.49
C HIS A 636 -5.75 -32.03 -18.04
N GLN A 637 -6.49 -32.78 -17.22
CA GLN A 637 -7.90 -33.07 -17.47
C GLN A 637 -8.74 -31.96 -16.81
N ASN A 638 -9.36 -31.09 -17.61
CA ASN A 638 -10.13 -29.96 -17.10
C ASN A 638 -11.62 -30.21 -17.25
N GLY A 639 -12.24 -30.62 -16.15
CA GLY A 639 -13.65 -31.00 -16.08
C GLY A 639 -13.87 -32.51 -16.17
N THR A 640 -15.14 -32.88 -16.28
CA THR A 640 -15.60 -34.25 -16.53
C THR A 640 -16.89 -34.18 -17.33
N SER A 641 -17.17 -35.20 -18.12
CA SER A 641 -18.46 -35.30 -18.81
C SER A 641 -19.56 -35.61 -17.78
N PRO A 642 -20.63 -34.81 -17.68
CA PRO A 642 -21.78 -35.16 -16.88
C PRO A 642 -22.42 -36.46 -17.36
N LEU A 643 -23.14 -37.14 -16.46
CA LEU A 643 -24.04 -38.22 -16.83
C LEU A 643 -25.23 -37.64 -17.60
N ASP A 644 -25.57 -38.25 -18.74
CA ASP A 644 -26.69 -37.84 -19.61
C ASP A 644 -26.69 -36.33 -19.93
N PRO A 645 -25.63 -35.81 -20.59
CA PRO A 645 -25.48 -34.38 -20.80
C PRO A 645 -26.54 -33.86 -21.78
N ALA A 646 -27.15 -32.72 -21.45
CA ALA A 646 -28.22 -32.11 -22.27
C ALA A 646 -27.75 -31.64 -23.66
N SER A 647 -26.44 -31.49 -23.86
CA SER A 647 -25.82 -31.15 -25.13
C SER A 647 -24.40 -31.71 -25.22
N LEU A 648 -23.87 -31.81 -26.45
CA LEU A 648 -22.47 -32.14 -26.67
C LEU A 648 -21.54 -31.16 -25.94
N ASP A 649 -21.81 -29.86 -26.01
CA ASP A 649 -20.96 -28.82 -25.43
C ASP A 649 -20.74 -28.99 -23.92
N LEU A 650 -21.76 -29.43 -23.18
CA LEU A 650 -21.65 -29.68 -21.73
C LEU A 650 -20.84 -30.96 -21.40
N SER A 651 -20.59 -31.82 -22.38
CA SER A 651 -19.84 -33.07 -22.23
C SER A 651 -18.36 -32.95 -22.61
N ILE A 652 -17.94 -31.79 -23.13
CA ILE A 652 -16.57 -31.54 -23.56
C ILE A 652 -15.68 -31.30 -22.35
N VAL A 653 -14.55 -32.01 -22.33
CA VAL A 653 -13.46 -31.85 -21.38
C VAL A 653 -12.24 -31.37 -22.15
N ASP A 654 -11.59 -30.33 -21.65
CA ASP A 654 -10.35 -29.81 -22.24
C ASP A 654 -9.17 -30.60 -21.68
N PHE A 655 -8.51 -31.38 -22.53
CA PHE A 655 -7.25 -32.03 -22.24
C PHE A 655 -6.09 -31.15 -22.70
N ARG A 656 -5.56 -30.36 -21.76
CA ARG A 656 -4.47 -29.40 -22.02
C ARG A 656 -3.12 -30.04 -21.79
N ILE A 657 -2.24 -29.88 -22.76
CA ILE A 657 -0.82 -30.26 -22.69
C ILE A 657 -0.01 -28.99 -22.64
N PHE A 658 0.65 -28.74 -21.51
CA PHE A 658 1.45 -27.54 -21.28
C PHE A 658 2.92 -27.89 -21.21
N ALA A 659 3.77 -27.14 -21.92
CA ALA A 659 5.20 -27.36 -21.97
C ALA A 659 6.00 -26.07 -21.73
N GLN A 660 7.08 -26.19 -20.95
CA GLN A 660 8.12 -25.17 -20.81
C GLN A 660 9.48 -25.79 -21.09
N SER A 661 10.34 -25.02 -21.76
CA SER A 661 11.71 -25.43 -22.08
C SER A 661 12.63 -24.20 -22.21
N PRO A 662 13.89 -24.27 -21.75
CA PRO A 662 14.91 -23.27 -22.05
C PRO A 662 15.45 -23.42 -23.48
N ASP A 663 15.26 -24.58 -24.12
CA ASP A 663 15.63 -24.82 -25.51
C ASP A 663 14.52 -24.27 -26.43
N PRO A 664 14.76 -23.18 -27.18
CA PRO A 664 13.78 -22.63 -28.11
C PRO A 664 13.50 -23.56 -29.30
N GLU A 665 14.46 -24.40 -29.71
CA GLU A 665 14.32 -25.21 -30.92
C GLU A 665 13.25 -26.28 -30.72
N VAL A 666 13.23 -26.97 -29.57
CA VAL A 666 12.21 -27.99 -29.27
C VAL A 666 10.80 -27.40 -29.18
N MET A 667 10.67 -26.10 -28.94
CA MET A 667 9.38 -25.40 -28.81
C MET A 667 8.88 -24.82 -30.14
N ARG A 668 9.69 -24.86 -31.21
CA ARG A 668 9.29 -24.33 -32.51
C ARG A 668 8.17 -25.17 -33.14
N PRO A 669 7.12 -24.53 -33.70
CA PRO A 669 5.99 -25.27 -34.25
C PRO A 669 6.28 -25.85 -35.64
N ASP A 670 7.29 -25.37 -36.34
CA ASP A 670 7.59 -25.68 -37.75
C ASP A 670 8.59 -26.84 -37.93
N ILE A 671 9.06 -27.46 -36.84
CA ILE A 671 10.05 -28.55 -36.91
C ILE A 671 9.43 -29.94 -36.68
N PRO A 672 9.94 -31.01 -37.32
CA PRO A 672 9.44 -32.36 -37.11
C PRO A 672 9.68 -32.94 -35.70
N ASN A 673 10.75 -32.50 -35.03
CA ASN A 673 11.17 -33.01 -33.72
C ASN A 673 10.95 -31.94 -32.63
N GLY A 674 9.74 -31.38 -32.60
CA GLY A 674 9.35 -30.34 -31.65
C GLY A 674 8.02 -30.64 -30.99
N PHE A 675 7.75 -29.95 -29.88
CA PHE A 675 6.56 -30.08 -29.04
C PHE A 675 5.27 -30.13 -29.87
N ASN A 676 5.14 -29.19 -30.82
CA ASN A 676 3.97 -29.11 -31.68
C ASN A 676 3.73 -30.43 -32.44
N ARG A 677 4.78 -30.94 -33.08
CA ARG A 677 4.66 -32.10 -33.96
C ARG A 677 4.38 -33.39 -33.20
N TRP A 678 5.04 -33.61 -32.06
CA TRP A 678 4.83 -34.80 -31.23
C TRP A 678 3.40 -34.91 -30.70
N VAL A 679 2.79 -33.77 -30.32
CA VAL A 679 1.39 -33.78 -29.89
C VAL A 679 0.46 -33.99 -31.10
N LEU A 680 0.74 -33.33 -32.23
CA LEU A 680 -0.13 -33.41 -33.40
C LEU A 680 -0.16 -34.82 -34.04
N GLU A 681 0.98 -35.50 -34.11
CA GLU A 681 1.05 -36.79 -34.82
C GLU A 681 0.33 -37.93 -34.11
N VAL A 682 0.07 -37.79 -32.80
CA VAL A 682 -0.70 -38.79 -32.05
C VAL A 682 -2.21 -38.63 -32.20
N PHE A 683 -2.70 -37.52 -32.77
CA PHE A 683 -4.13 -37.22 -32.78
C PHE A 683 -4.98 -38.33 -33.41
N LEU A 684 -4.57 -38.85 -34.57
CA LEU A 684 -5.33 -39.90 -35.28
C LEU A 684 -5.19 -41.31 -34.67
N GLN A 685 -4.36 -41.48 -33.63
CA GLN A 685 -4.28 -42.70 -32.83
C GLN A 685 -4.84 -42.51 -31.40
N SER A 686 -5.27 -41.30 -31.05
CA SER A 686 -5.73 -40.93 -29.71
C SER A 686 -7.09 -41.54 -29.35
N ALA A 687 -7.55 -41.23 -28.14
CA ALA A 687 -8.77 -41.79 -27.59
C ALA A 687 -10.03 -41.49 -28.45
N PRO A 688 -11.06 -42.36 -28.44
CA PRO A 688 -12.28 -42.12 -29.18
C PRO A 688 -12.99 -40.85 -28.69
N GLY A 689 -13.46 -40.04 -29.65
CA GLY A 689 -14.12 -38.75 -29.36
C GLY A 689 -13.15 -37.57 -29.17
N ALA A 690 -11.89 -37.72 -29.56
CA ALA A 690 -10.94 -36.61 -29.59
C ALA A 690 -11.18 -35.64 -30.75
N SER A 691 -11.09 -34.34 -30.47
CA SER A 691 -11.08 -33.25 -31.44
C SER A 691 -9.96 -32.25 -31.10
N LEU A 692 -9.50 -31.46 -32.07
CA LEU A 692 -8.44 -30.47 -31.87
C LEU A 692 -9.00 -29.04 -31.73
N SER A 693 -8.26 -28.17 -31.04
CA SER A 693 -8.45 -26.72 -31.15
C SER A 693 -8.07 -26.22 -32.55
N ASN A 694 -8.89 -25.32 -33.10
CA ASN A 694 -8.59 -24.63 -34.36
C ASN A 694 -7.65 -23.42 -34.16
N ASP A 695 -7.42 -22.98 -32.92
CA ASP A 695 -6.54 -21.85 -32.61
C ASP A 695 -5.13 -22.36 -32.26
N LEU A 696 -4.24 -22.36 -33.26
CA LEU A 696 -2.86 -22.82 -33.11
C LEU A 696 -1.91 -21.73 -32.58
N ARG A 697 -2.41 -20.54 -32.20
CA ARG A 697 -1.54 -19.47 -31.66
C ARG A 697 -0.92 -19.85 -30.32
N GLN A 698 -1.58 -20.69 -29.53
CA GLN A 698 -1.08 -21.16 -28.24
C GLN A 698 0.10 -22.15 -28.36
N VAL A 699 0.28 -22.74 -29.54
CA VAL A 699 1.41 -23.64 -29.81
C VAL A 699 2.66 -22.88 -30.25
N VAL A 700 2.51 -21.59 -30.58
CA VAL A 700 3.64 -20.73 -30.89
C VAL A 700 4.38 -20.41 -29.58
N PRO A 701 5.70 -20.68 -29.50
CA PRO A 701 6.45 -20.48 -28.27
C PRO A 701 6.42 -19.01 -27.85
N LYS A 702 5.99 -18.77 -26.62
CA LYS A 702 6.02 -17.47 -25.97
C LYS A 702 7.15 -17.45 -24.94
N PRO A 703 8.03 -16.44 -24.93
CA PRO A 703 8.98 -16.28 -23.83
C PRO A 703 8.21 -16.01 -22.52
N TYR A 704 8.66 -16.62 -21.44
CA TYR A 704 8.12 -16.36 -20.11
C TYR A 704 9.24 -15.97 -19.13
N TYR A 705 8.83 -15.31 -18.07
CA TYR A 705 9.72 -14.72 -17.08
C TYR A 705 9.31 -15.21 -15.69
N GLU A 706 10.29 -15.41 -14.83
CA GLU A 706 10.04 -15.65 -13.42
C GLU A 706 10.22 -14.35 -12.63
N TYR A 707 9.51 -14.26 -11.51
CA TYR A 707 9.44 -13.08 -10.66
C TYR A 707 9.86 -13.45 -9.23
N TRP A 708 11.01 -12.94 -8.83
CA TRP A 708 11.62 -13.20 -7.54
C TRP A 708 11.31 -12.05 -6.57
N VAL A 709 10.61 -12.37 -5.49
CA VAL A 709 10.17 -11.38 -4.51
C VAL A 709 11.10 -11.37 -3.31
N ALA A 710 11.74 -10.23 -3.06
CA ALA A 710 12.64 -10.03 -1.93
C ALA A 710 12.37 -8.69 -1.22
N LEU A 711 13.23 -8.33 -0.27
CA LEU A 711 13.20 -7.06 0.44
C LEU A 711 14.40 -6.18 0.04
N LEU A 712 14.15 -4.88 -0.08
CA LEU A 712 15.17 -3.85 -0.31
C LEU A 712 15.12 -2.82 0.82
N PRO A 713 16.24 -2.38 1.41
CA PRO A 713 16.22 -1.30 2.39
C PRO A 713 15.65 -0.01 1.80
N GLN A 714 14.71 0.64 2.49
CA GLN A 714 14.04 1.85 1.96
C GLN A 714 15.03 2.99 1.66
N ARG A 715 16.17 3.03 2.37
CA ARG A 715 17.24 4.01 2.15
C ARG A 715 17.96 3.88 0.80
N GLU A 716 17.77 2.78 0.08
CA GLU A 716 18.36 2.55 -1.25
C GLU A 716 17.46 3.12 -2.37
N LEU A 717 16.23 3.54 -2.04
CA LEU A 717 15.29 4.11 -2.99
C LEU A 717 15.69 5.55 -3.34
N ASN A 718 15.75 5.85 -4.64
CA ASN A 718 15.88 7.23 -5.12
C ASN A 718 14.51 7.91 -5.17
N HIS A 719 13.81 7.97 -4.03
CA HIS A 719 12.43 8.46 -3.98
C HIS A 719 12.37 9.97 -4.23
N ARG A 720 11.78 10.38 -5.35
CA ARG A 720 11.68 11.80 -5.74
C ARG A 720 10.32 12.11 -6.35
N VAL A 721 9.89 13.35 -6.19
CA VAL A 721 8.70 13.91 -6.83
C VAL A 721 9.14 14.94 -7.86
N HIS A 722 8.66 14.81 -9.08
CA HIS A 722 8.95 15.72 -10.18
C HIS A 722 7.67 16.47 -10.57
N CYS A 723 7.72 17.80 -10.52
CA CYS A 723 6.62 18.69 -10.90
C CYS A 723 6.88 19.25 -12.30
N LEU A 724 5.98 19.03 -13.25
CA LEU A 724 6.17 19.41 -14.67
C LEU A 724 5.70 20.84 -15.00
N TRP A 725 5.00 21.52 -14.09
CA TRP A 725 4.48 22.87 -14.33
C TRP A 725 5.50 23.98 -13.98
N PRO A 726 5.42 25.16 -14.63
CA PRO A 726 6.42 26.20 -14.47
C PRO A 726 6.13 27.16 -13.30
N ALA A 727 7.15 27.40 -12.47
CA ALA A 727 7.43 28.74 -11.95
C ALA A 727 8.76 29.32 -12.48
N ALA A 728 9.68 28.46 -12.96
CA ALA A 728 10.89 28.81 -13.73
C ALA A 728 11.70 27.56 -14.23
N ALA A 729 11.42 26.34 -13.74
CA ALA A 729 11.90 25.05 -14.26
C ALA A 729 11.10 23.91 -13.59
N ALA A 730 11.12 22.71 -14.16
CA ALA A 730 10.66 21.50 -13.48
C ALA A 730 11.35 21.37 -12.11
N ARG A 731 10.57 21.11 -11.06
CA ARG A 731 11.08 20.99 -9.68
C ARG A 731 11.13 19.53 -9.30
N THR A 732 12.33 19.05 -8.97
CA THR A 732 12.54 17.73 -8.36
C THR A 732 12.69 17.90 -6.85
N ILE A 733 11.94 17.10 -6.10
CA ILE A 733 11.92 17.11 -4.63
C ILE A 733 12.34 15.73 -4.17
N ALA A 734 13.47 15.64 -3.46
CA ALA A 734 13.89 14.40 -2.84
C ALA A 734 13.05 14.10 -1.60
N MET A 735 12.64 12.84 -1.48
CA MET A 735 11.97 12.29 -0.31
C MET A 735 12.99 11.54 0.55
N SER A 736 12.94 11.75 1.86
CA SER A 736 13.75 10.97 2.80
C SER A 736 13.11 9.60 3.04
N ALA A 737 13.93 8.59 3.32
CA ALA A 737 13.43 7.34 3.88
C ALA A 737 12.82 7.58 5.29
N PRO A 738 11.87 6.74 5.74
CA PRO A 738 11.28 6.87 7.07
C PRO A 738 12.35 6.82 8.17
N GLU A 739 12.32 7.79 9.09
CA GLU A 739 13.26 7.85 10.22
C GLU A 739 12.87 6.86 11.33
N THR A 740 11.57 6.72 11.58
CA THR A 740 11.02 5.80 12.58
C THR A 740 10.56 4.53 11.89
N THR A 741 11.27 3.42 12.12
CA THR A 741 10.98 2.12 11.55
C THR A 741 11.04 1.03 12.61
N GLU A 742 10.37 -0.10 12.36
CA GLU A 742 10.39 -1.28 13.22
C GLU A 742 10.69 -2.53 12.39
N THR A 743 11.49 -3.47 12.91
CA THR A 743 11.77 -4.72 12.22
C THR A 743 10.71 -5.76 12.56
N TYR A 744 10.06 -6.30 11.52
CA TYR A 744 9.02 -7.32 11.66
C TYR A 744 9.51 -8.70 11.21
N PRO A 745 8.96 -9.79 11.77
CA PRO A 745 9.26 -11.12 11.27
C PRO A 745 8.70 -11.29 9.85
N ARG A 746 9.48 -11.93 8.98
CA ARG A 746 9.04 -12.27 7.61
C ARG A 746 7.82 -13.20 7.64
N GLN A 747 7.85 -14.15 8.56
CA GLN A 747 6.77 -15.08 8.81
C GLN A 747 6.00 -14.66 10.07
N GLN A 748 4.71 -14.39 9.93
CA GLN A 748 3.84 -14.07 11.05
C GLN A 748 3.40 -15.32 11.81
N ALA A 749 2.91 -15.13 13.04
CA ALA A 749 2.48 -16.24 13.88
C ALA A 749 1.28 -16.96 13.25
N SER A 750 1.43 -18.26 13.04
CA SER A 750 0.36 -19.18 12.66
C SER A 750 -0.14 -19.93 13.89
N TYR A 751 -1.45 -20.03 14.06
CA TYR A 751 -2.06 -20.69 15.22
C TYR A 751 -3.41 -21.33 14.92
N GLU A 752 -3.68 -22.44 15.63
CA GLU A 752 -5.02 -23.01 15.75
C GLU A 752 -5.86 -22.23 16.74
N THR A 753 -7.19 -22.42 16.65
CA THR A 753 -8.10 -21.67 17.50
C THR A 753 -7.79 -21.89 18.99
N PRO A 754 -7.70 -20.83 19.82
CA PRO A 754 -7.28 -20.96 21.22
C PRO A 754 -8.32 -21.61 22.12
N SER A 755 -9.55 -21.78 21.64
CA SER A 755 -10.66 -22.38 22.42
C SER A 755 -11.57 -23.20 21.50
N PRO A 756 -11.10 -24.36 20.98
CA PRO A 756 -11.88 -25.18 20.07
C PRO A 756 -13.08 -25.80 20.80
N LEU A 757 -14.24 -25.80 20.14
CA LEU A 757 -15.43 -26.51 20.62
C LEU A 757 -15.56 -27.87 19.92
N ASP A 758 -16.14 -28.83 20.64
CA ASP A 758 -16.50 -30.11 20.05
C ASP A 758 -17.53 -29.91 18.93
N LEU A 759 -17.21 -30.36 17.72
CA LEU A 759 -18.09 -30.22 16.56
C LEU A 759 -19.44 -30.93 16.77
N ALA A 760 -19.51 -31.97 17.61
CA ALA A 760 -20.76 -32.65 17.94
C ALA A 760 -21.70 -31.77 18.80
N SER A 761 -21.19 -30.74 19.48
CA SER A 761 -21.99 -29.84 20.31
C SER A 761 -22.93 -28.94 19.50
N PHE A 762 -22.71 -28.80 18.19
CA PHE A 762 -23.55 -28.01 17.29
C PHE A 762 -24.78 -28.77 16.76
N GLY A 763 -25.01 -30.00 17.23
CA GLY A 763 -26.19 -30.80 16.90
C GLY A 763 -25.99 -31.74 15.70
N PRO A 764 -27.08 -32.33 15.17
CA PRO A 764 -27.01 -33.28 14.07
C PRO A 764 -26.49 -32.62 12.78
N THR A 765 -25.74 -33.38 11.98
CA THR A 765 -25.13 -32.89 10.74
C THR A 765 -25.79 -33.46 9.48
N VAL A 766 -25.64 -32.74 8.37
CA VAL A 766 -26.03 -33.16 7.02
C VAL A 766 -24.84 -32.97 6.09
N ARG A 767 -24.64 -33.92 5.15
CA ARG A 767 -23.62 -33.83 4.11
C ARG A 767 -24.02 -32.79 3.07
N ALA A 768 -23.30 -31.68 3.01
CA ALA A 768 -23.54 -30.61 2.05
C ALA A 768 -22.22 -29.86 1.70
N PRO A 769 -22.15 -29.13 0.58
CA PRO A 769 -21.00 -28.30 0.27
C PRO A 769 -20.73 -27.28 1.38
N LEU A 770 -19.48 -27.11 1.80
CA LEU A 770 -19.06 -26.12 2.81
C LEU A 770 -19.60 -24.71 2.48
N GLY A 771 -19.57 -24.36 1.20
CA GLY A 771 -20.04 -23.09 0.65
C GLY A 771 -21.54 -22.82 0.82
N SER A 772 -22.32 -23.81 1.29
CA SER A 772 -23.75 -23.64 1.57
C SER A 772 -24.02 -22.58 2.63
N ILE A 773 -23.09 -22.41 3.59
CA ILE A 773 -23.20 -21.42 4.67
C ILE A 773 -21.94 -20.55 4.81
N VAL A 774 -20.79 -21.00 4.30
CA VAL A 774 -19.50 -20.31 4.40
C VAL A 774 -19.21 -19.55 3.11
N LEU A 775 -18.90 -18.26 3.23
CA LEU A 775 -18.38 -17.44 2.14
C LEU A 775 -16.85 -17.51 2.14
N ALA A 776 -16.23 -17.28 0.98
CA ALA A 776 -14.78 -17.26 0.90
C ALA A 776 -14.28 -16.22 -0.10
N ARG A 777 -13.03 -15.80 0.08
CA ARG A 777 -12.26 -15.10 -0.95
C ARG A 777 -10.86 -15.66 -0.98
N SER A 778 -10.30 -15.84 -2.17
CA SER A 778 -8.91 -16.22 -2.35
C SER A 778 -8.22 -15.36 -3.41
N GLY A 779 -6.90 -15.30 -3.34
CA GLY A 779 -6.06 -14.52 -4.23
C GLY A 779 -4.62 -14.98 -4.21
N ASP A 780 -3.83 -14.49 -5.15
CA ASP A 780 -2.41 -14.71 -5.22
C ASP A 780 -1.65 -13.67 -4.40
N LYS A 781 -0.52 -14.09 -3.84
CA LYS A 781 0.51 -13.16 -3.41
C LYS A 781 1.85 -13.70 -3.89
N ALA A 782 2.24 -13.31 -5.10
CA ALA A 782 3.30 -13.97 -5.85
C ALA A 782 3.02 -15.47 -6.03
N SER A 783 3.85 -16.38 -5.51
CA SER A 783 3.58 -17.82 -5.59
C SER A 783 2.70 -18.36 -4.46
N ASP A 784 2.41 -17.57 -3.42
CA ASP A 784 1.47 -17.97 -2.37
C ASP A 784 0.02 -17.76 -2.81
N CYS A 785 -0.88 -18.49 -2.17
CA CYS A 785 -2.31 -18.27 -2.30
C CYS A 785 -2.93 -18.01 -0.94
N ASN A 786 -3.59 -16.86 -0.77
CA ASN A 786 -4.36 -16.56 0.42
C ASN A 786 -5.81 -17.08 0.25
N VAL A 787 -6.44 -17.53 1.32
CA VAL A 787 -7.87 -17.88 1.33
C VAL A 787 -8.51 -17.59 2.68
N GLY A 788 -9.48 -16.68 2.68
CA GLY A 788 -10.30 -16.33 3.83
C GLY A 788 -11.66 -17.00 3.79
N PHE A 789 -12.17 -17.43 4.94
CA PHE A 789 -13.51 -18.00 5.11
C PHE A 789 -14.27 -17.24 6.19
N PHE A 790 -15.53 -16.90 5.93
CA PHE A 790 -16.35 -16.13 6.87
C PHE A 790 -17.82 -16.51 6.81
N VAL A 791 -18.53 -16.22 7.89
CA VAL A 791 -19.95 -16.58 8.10
C VAL A 791 -20.80 -15.35 8.39
N ARG A 792 -22.09 -15.40 8.01
CA ARG A 792 -23.03 -14.27 8.19
C ARG A 792 -23.56 -14.14 9.61
N HIS A 793 -23.59 -15.25 10.36
CA HIS A 793 -24.25 -15.30 11.66
C HIS A 793 -23.25 -15.63 12.77
N ALA A 794 -23.32 -14.86 13.86
CA ALA A 794 -22.39 -14.98 14.98
C ALA A 794 -22.40 -16.37 15.64
N ASN A 795 -23.54 -17.07 15.65
CA ASN A 795 -23.65 -18.45 16.18
C ASN A 795 -22.90 -19.50 15.35
N GLN A 796 -22.44 -19.17 14.13
CA GLN A 796 -21.67 -20.06 13.27
C GLN A 796 -20.16 -19.87 13.46
N TRP A 797 -19.73 -18.79 14.12
CA TRP A 797 -18.32 -18.42 14.30
C TRP A 797 -17.51 -19.51 15.02
N ASP A 798 -17.99 -19.96 16.18
CA ASP A 798 -17.28 -20.96 16.99
C ASP A 798 -17.17 -22.31 16.27
N TRP A 799 -18.17 -22.67 15.47
CA TRP A 799 -18.09 -23.84 14.61
C TRP A 799 -17.03 -23.66 13.51
N LEU A 800 -17.05 -22.52 12.80
CA LEU A 800 -16.14 -22.25 11.69
C LEU A 800 -14.67 -22.34 12.15
N ARG A 801 -14.31 -21.64 13.23
CA ARG A 801 -12.94 -21.62 13.75
C ARG A 801 -12.49 -22.95 14.35
N SER A 802 -13.42 -23.76 14.88
CA SER A 802 -13.13 -25.10 15.39
C SER A 802 -13.03 -26.13 14.27
N PHE A 803 -13.78 -25.96 13.18
CA PHE A 803 -13.80 -26.87 12.04
C PHE A 803 -12.62 -26.66 11.10
N LEU A 804 -12.33 -25.40 10.75
CA LEU A 804 -11.27 -25.02 9.83
C LEU A 804 -9.93 -24.89 10.58
N THR A 805 -9.29 -26.03 10.79
CA THR A 805 -7.89 -26.14 11.20
C THR A 805 -6.96 -26.22 9.99
N VAL A 806 -5.65 -26.02 10.19
CA VAL A 806 -4.66 -26.22 9.13
C VAL A 806 -4.75 -27.62 8.54
N ASP A 807 -4.87 -28.64 9.39
CA ASP A 807 -5.00 -30.04 8.93
C ASP A 807 -6.32 -30.30 8.21
N ARG A 808 -7.40 -29.61 8.58
CA ARG A 808 -8.66 -29.68 7.84
C ARG A 808 -8.48 -29.10 6.43
N ILE A 809 -7.81 -27.96 6.27
CA ILE A 809 -7.56 -27.38 4.94
C ILE A 809 -6.71 -28.32 4.09
N LYS A 810 -5.65 -28.93 4.63
CA LYS A 810 -4.87 -29.95 3.91
C LYS A 810 -5.74 -31.12 3.44
N ALA A 811 -6.63 -31.61 4.30
CA ALA A 811 -7.55 -32.69 3.96
C ALA A 811 -8.56 -32.29 2.87
N LEU A 812 -9.07 -31.05 2.91
CA LEU A 812 -10.00 -30.52 1.91
C LEU A 812 -9.34 -30.31 0.54
N LEU A 813 -8.11 -29.80 0.53
CA LEU A 813 -7.29 -29.69 -0.69
C LEU A 813 -7.05 -31.06 -1.32
N GLY A 814 -6.74 -32.06 -0.49
CA GLY A 814 -6.45 -33.42 -0.92
C GLY A 814 -5.05 -33.57 -1.51
N PRO A 815 -4.63 -34.79 -1.88
CA PRO A 815 -3.27 -35.08 -2.34
C PRO A 815 -2.93 -34.48 -3.71
N SER A 816 -3.94 -34.14 -4.51
CA SER A 816 -3.73 -33.50 -5.81
C SER A 816 -3.36 -32.02 -5.67
N GLU A 817 -3.89 -31.30 -4.70
CA GLU A 817 -3.64 -29.85 -4.52
C GLU A 817 -2.63 -29.54 -3.43
N TYR A 818 -2.62 -30.28 -2.31
CA TYR A 818 -1.68 -30.04 -1.23
C TYR A 818 -0.30 -30.64 -1.54
N LYS A 819 0.67 -29.78 -1.88
CA LYS A 819 2.03 -30.18 -2.27
C LYS A 819 3.03 -30.29 -1.11
N GLY A 820 2.54 -30.41 0.13
CA GLY A 820 3.40 -30.56 1.31
C GLY A 820 4.06 -29.27 1.80
N LYS A 821 3.60 -28.11 1.32
CA LYS A 821 4.11 -26.79 1.72
C LYS A 821 3.42 -26.30 3.01
N PRO A 822 4.04 -25.38 3.77
CA PRO A 822 3.41 -24.77 4.95
C PRO A 822 2.07 -24.11 4.62
N ILE A 823 1.17 -24.10 5.60
CA ILE A 823 -0.08 -23.34 5.56
C ILE A 823 -0.16 -22.57 6.86
N ASP A 824 -0.26 -21.24 6.78
CA ASP A 824 -0.49 -20.42 7.96
C ASP A 824 -1.97 -20.22 8.21
N ARG A 825 -2.31 -19.91 9.46
CA ARG A 825 -3.67 -19.67 9.90
C ARG A 825 -3.73 -18.54 10.93
N PHE A 826 -4.69 -17.63 10.78
CA PHE A 826 -5.06 -16.67 11.81
C PHE A 826 -6.57 -16.37 11.80
N GLU A 827 -7.06 -15.71 12.84
CA GLU A 827 -8.48 -15.38 13.02
C GLU A 827 -8.68 -13.86 13.04
N LEU A 828 -9.83 -13.40 12.52
CA LEU A 828 -10.35 -12.04 12.67
C LEU A 828 -11.71 -12.12 13.40
N PRO A 829 -11.72 -12.16 14.75
CA PRO A 829 -12.90 -12.53 15.52
C PRO A 829 -14.08 -11.56 15.37
N ASN A 830 -13.78 -10.27 15.22
CA ASN A 830 -14.78 -9.20 15.14
C ASN A 830 -15.54 -9.17 13.81
N VAL A 831 -15.11 -9.96 12.82
CA VAL A 831 -15.76 -10.12 11.52
C VAL A 831 -16.02 -11.60 11.17
N TYR A 832 -15.84 -12.50 12.16
CA TYR A 832 -16.09 -13.94 12.06
C TYR A 832 -15.36 -14.64 10.89
N ALA A 833 -14.09 -14.26 10.68
CA ALA A 833 -13.27 -14.82 9.61
C ALA A 833 -12.09 -15.66 10.11
N VAL A 834 -11.79 -16.73 9.36
CA VAL A 834 -10.59 -17.56 9.50
C VAL A 834 -9.83 -17.47 8.19
N HIS A 835 -8.56 -17.09 8.26
CA HIS A 835 -7.72 -16.87 7.11
C HIS A 835 -6.61 -17.89 7.03
N PHE A 836 -6.25 -18.29 5.80
CA PHE A 836 -5.12 -19.16 5.52
C PHE A 836 -4.20 -18.62 4.44
N LEU A 837 -2.89 -18.76 4.63
CA LEU A 837 -1.89 -18.50 3.61
C LEU A 837 -1.25 -19.82 3.19
N LEU A 838 -1.47 -20.23 1.94
CA LEU A 838 -0.95 -21.47 1.36
C LEU A 838 0.36 -21.14 0.66
N HIS A 839 1.47 -21.54 1.27
CA HIS A 839 2.81 -21.21 0.78
C HIS A 839 3.12 -21.92 -0.53
N ASP A 840 3.65 -21.18 -1.50
CA ASP A 840 4.14 -21.69 -2.79
C ASP A 840 3.10 -22.58 -3.51
N HIS A 841 1.81 -22.22 -3.39
CA HIS A 841 0.68 -22.98 -3.92
C HIS A 841 0.51 -22.80 -5.43
N LEU A 842 0.89 -21.63 -5.96
CA LEU A 842 0.70 -21.23 -7.36
C LEU A 842 1.93 -21.51 -8.23
N ASP A 843 2.64 -22.60 -7.94
CA ASP A 843 3.89 -22.96 -8.65
C ASP A 843 4.92 -21.84 -8.54
N ARG A 844 5.36 -21.23 -9.66
CA ARG A 844 6.35 -20.14 -9.68
C ARG A 844 5.70 -18.77 -9.92
N GLY A 845 4.44 -18.61 -9.49
CA GLY A 845 3.65 -17.38 -9.63
C GLY A 845 3.09 -17.17 -11.05
N TYR A 846 2.31 -16.11 -11.24
CA TYR A 846 1.49 -15.89 -12.44
C TYR A 846 2.20 -16.15 -13.78
N ASN A 847 3.41 -15.59 -13.97
CA ASN A 847 4.10 -15.60 -15.26
C ASN A 847 4.72 -16.97 -15.62
N ALA A 848 4.90 -17.85 -14.64
CA ALA A 848 5.53 -19.16 -14.81
C ALA A 848 4.63 -20.32 -14.37
N CYS A 849 3.42 -20.03 -13.90
CA CYS A 849 2.46 -21.01 -13.43
C CYS A 849 2.04 -21.95 -14.56
N SER A 850 2.12 -23.24 -14.28
CA SER A 850 1.73 -24.29 -15.22
C SER A 850 0.26 -24.71 -15.10
N ASN A 851 -0.47 -24.24 -14.09
CA ASN A 851 -1.90 -24.53 -13.89
C ASN A 851 -2.80 -23.42 -14.48
N TYR A 852 -4.11 -23.62 -14.56
CA TYR A 852 -5.06 -22.59 -15.03
C TYR A 852 -5.29 -21.47 -14.01
N ASP A 853 -5.36 -21.81 -12.72
CA ASP A 853 -5.53 -20.79 -11.68
C ASP A 853 -4.19 -20.14 -11.39
N THR A 854 -3.85 -19.11 -12.17
CA THR A 854 -2.60 -18.37 -12.04
C THR A 854 -2.67 -17.25 -11.00
N LEU A 855 -3.86 -16.96 -10.49
CA LEU A 855 -4.14 -15.88 -9.53
C LEU A 855 -4.72 -16.40 -8.20
N GLY A 856 -4.77 -17.72 -7.99
CA GLY A 856 -5.37 -18.33 -6.81
C GLY A 856 -6.84 -17.99 -6.57
N LYS A 857 -7.55 -17.49 -7.60
CA LYS A 857 -8.94 -16.98 -7.45
C LYS A 857 -9.97 -18.10 -7.41
N LEU A 858 -9.61 -19.31 -7.82
CA LEU A 858 -10.51 -20.47 -7.81
C LEU A 858 -10.43 -21.25 -6.49
N THR A 859 -9.32 -21.15 -5.75
CA THR A 859 -9.07 -21.90 -4.52
C THR A 859 -10.21 -21.81 -3.50
N GLY A 860 -10.73 -20.61 -3.24
CA GLY A 860 -11.83 -20.41 -2.29
C GLY A 860 -13.10 -21.14 -2.72
N GLU A 861 -13.49 -21.04 -3.98
CA GLU A 861 -14.69 -21.71 -4.52
C GLU A 861 -14.51 -23.23 -4.61
N TYR A 862 -13.30 -23.71 -4.93
CA TYR A 862 -12.96 -25.13 -4.89
C TYR A 862 -13.12 -25.71 -3.48
N LEU A 863 -12.62 -25.02 -2.45
CA LEU A 863 -12.77 -25.44 -1.05
C LEU A 863 -14.22 -25.35 -0.58
N ARG A 864 -14.96 -24.32 -0.99
CA ARG A 864 -16.41 -24.20 -0.74
C ARG A 864 -17.22 -25.32 -1.37
N ALA A 865 -16.80 -25.85 -2.52
CA ALA A 865 -17.49 -26.96 -3.18
C ALA A 865 -17.34 -28.31 -2.45
N LYS A 866 -16.38 -28.44 -1.52
CA LYS A 866 -16.15 -29.70 -0.79
C LYS A 866 -17.33 -30.05 0.10
N VAL A 867 -17.81 -31.28 -0.03
CA VAL A 867 -18.90 -31.81 0.80
C VAL A 867 -18.36 -32.17 2.18
N VAL A 868 -18.94 -31.57 3.22
CA VAL A 868 -18.58 -31.75 4.62
C VAL A 868 -19.82 -32.03 5.46
N ASP A 869 -19.64 -32.42 6.71
CA ASP A 869 -20.72 -32.58 7.68
C ASP A 869 -21.05 -31.22 8.31
N LEU A 870 -22.14 -30.60 7.87
CA LEU A 870 -22.61 -29.29 8.35
C LEU A 870 -23.71 -29.46 9.39
N PRO A 871 -23.73 -28.69 10.50
CA PRO A 871 -24.86 -28.67 11.42
C PRO A 871 -26.17 -28.30 10.71
N ALA A 872 -27.19 -29.14 10.86
CA ALA A 872 -28.48 -28.98 10.17
C ALA A 872 -29.13 -27.63 10.47
N ALA A 873 -29.02 -27.17 11.73
CA ALA A 873 -29.56 -25.89 12.19
C ALA A 873 -28.98 -24.67 11.44
N PHE A 874 -27.77 -24.77 10.86
CA PHE A 874 -27.19 -23.67 10.09
C PHE A 874 -27.77 -23.59 8.68
N LEU A 875 -28.13 -24.72 8.07
CA LEU A 875 -28.78 -24.75 6.75
C LEU A 875 -30.20 -24.17 6.80
N GLU A 876 -30.89 -24.34 7.92
CA GLU A 876 -32.22 -23.77 8.18
C GLU A 876 -32.22 -22.23 8.26
N GLN A 877 -31.05 -21.61 8.51
CA GLN A 877 -30.88 -20.16 8.56
C GLN A 877 -30.70 -19.52 7.17
N GLY A 878 -30.68 -20.34 6.12
CA GLY A 878 -30.61 -19.90 4.73
C GLY A 878 -29.25 -20.14 4.08
N LEU A 879 -29.30 -20.43 2.78
CA LEU A 879 -28.11 -20.71 1.97
C LEU A 879 -27.44 -19.41 1.50
N VAL A 880 -26.18 -19.52 1.09
CA VAL A 880 -25.41 -18.48 0.39
C VAL A 880 -25.62 -18.54 -1.12
#